data_AF-A0A2E6REK3-F1
#
_entry.id   AF-A0A2E6REK3-F1
#
_cell.length_a   1.000
_cell.length_b   1.000
_cell.length_c   1.000
_cell.angle_alpha   90.00
_cell.angle_beta   90.00
_cell.angle_gamma   90.00
#
_symmetry.space_group_name_H-M   'P 1'
#
loop_
_entity.id
_entity.type
_entity.pdbx_description
1 polymer ?
#
loop_
_entity_poly.entity_id
_entity_poly.type
_entity_poly.pdbx_seq_one_letter_code
_entity_poly.pdbx_strand_id
1 'polypeptide(L)'
;MAGVHNAHFVRRNGPPMQAKLSFSRILLTSLLSFTALLLAAWFGGRMFMEGSRMPTEGTQRLAGLSRPVDVVFDARGIPRIYAETDADGLRALGWLHAGERLFQMELLRAVARGEISEIVGPAGLESDLLHRQYGFARRIENDPPQLAPEIETLLDAYVGGINARIESGRPLPPSFALMGRTPRSWTVDDVLMLAYYQTWYPTTLVQRLAEAWREVAKAGGRPAVEWLKELPAWGIPSVPAQRMTEASNTWAVAPEKSASGHALHASDPHLDYTMAPGLWYAAGIHTQQSLDVVGVTPPGLPFVAMGHNGRIAFAFTVAPVDLYEVYRFQRSTEDPGRLVGPDGDFPIVEREEAFRVRDRDHPVVRTISTTRYGIVLDQDDSGAEVLRWAGFELPVARLVANGLEINRAGNFESFRAAASDMGALSVNWSYSDRAGNIGYVQSTPIPIRQHETFYTTLEGAEPTNHWRGFVAADQRPHSLNPEQGWLANSNNHAAIDSPWPMPGFYKHLRMRRAAAWLSGGNEFTAADMHAMQMDYTSERALKWKDWLAGIAADTGRERIAAELRAWDGVMDAGSETAGLFALWWQFLPRHIFDDSELADWRIGRTLLDDWISLPPDDFDLATMPPDIAAQRALEDTLRHGIRPLGAIQTLTIAHPLAQAGLLDAWLNLSRGPIPIGGGPGSLNVTYHSFDAARVQLTARAGASMRFVMDWSDPDAFTLNLTLGQSGHPLSEHFDDQLEDFLTGTPWTVPFDRAEVARHAASSLRLE
;
A
#
# COMPACT_ATOMS: atom_id res chain seq x y z
N MET A 1 -40.36 36.58 96.73
CA MET A 1 -40.40 35.85 98.01
C MET A 1 -40.18 34.38 97.74
N ALA A 2 -39.25 33.78 98.49
CA ALA A 2 -39.06 32.37 98.87
C ALA A 2 -39.22 31.23 97.83
N GLY A 3 -38.19 30.39 97.76
CA GLY A 3 -38.03 29.30 96.80
C GLY A 3 -38.76 27.99 97.13
N VAL A 4 -38.56 26.99 96.26
CA VAL A 4 -38.80 25.57 96.53
C VAL A 4 -37.72 24.76 95.80
N HIS A 5 -37.08 23.84 96.53
CA HIS A 5 -36.15 22.81 96.05
C HIS A 5 -36.84 21.80 95.12
N ASN A 6 -36.10 21.22 94.17
CA ASN A 6 -36.23 19.78 93.90
C ASN A 6 -35.00 19.18 93.21
N ALA A 7 -34.70 17.95 93.63
CA ALA A 7 -33.47 17.21 93.37
C ALA A 7 -33.36 16.65 91.94
N HIS A 8 -32.12 16.56 91.45
CA HIS A 8 -31.75 15.97 90.17
C HIS A 8 -31.77 14.42 90.21
N PHE A 9 -32.51 13.83 89.26
CA PHE A 9 -32.45 12.41 88.92
C PHE A 9 -31.55 12.20 87.69
N VAL A 10 -30.69 11.19 87.77
CA VAL A 10 -29.69 10.78 86.77
C VAL A 10 -30.37 10.24 85.50
N ARG A 11 -30.11 10.85 84.33
CA ARG A 11 -30.49 10.32 83.00
C ARG A 11 -29.39 9.41 82.45
N ARG A 12 -29.76 8.17 82.09
CA ARG A 12 -28.95 7.23 81.31
C ARG A 12 -28.87 7.69 79.84
N ASN A 13 -27.67 7.77 79.29
CA ASN A 13 -27.42 7.96 77.86
C ASN A 13 -27.76 6.67 77.09
N GLY A 14 -28.66 6.76 76.11
CA GLY A 14 -28.88 5.71 75.09
C GLY A 14 -27.83 5.77 73.97
N PRO A 15 -27.62 4.67 73.23
CA PRO A 15 -26.61 4.61 72.16
C PRO A 15 -27.06 5.41 70.92
N PRO A 16 -26.13 5.88 70.07
CA PRO A 16 -26.47 6.68 68.91
C PRO A 16 -27.20 5.83 67.84
N MET A 17 -28.28 6.38 67.27
CA MET A 17 -28.96 5.83 66.10
C MET A 17 -27.98 5.75 64.92
N GLN A 18 -27.58 4.54 64.52
CA GLN A 18 -27.01 4.31 63.20
C GLN A 18 -28.15 4.34 62.17
N ALA A 19 -28.15 5.36 61.30
CA ALA A 19 -29.08 5.45 60.18
C ALA A 19 -28.82 4.30 59.20
N LYS A 20 -29.69 3.29 59.18
CA LYS A 20 -29.71 2.26 58.13
C LYS A 20 -30.23 2.90 56.84
N LEU A 21 -29.32 3.32 55.95
CA LEU A 21 -29.66 3.58 54.56
C LEU A 21 -30.29 2.32 53.97
N SER A 22 -31.51 2.41 53.42
CA SER A 22 -32.15 1.25 52.80
C SER A 22 -31.36 0.81 51.57
N PHE A 23 -31.18 -0.49 51.40
CA PHE A 23 -30.43 -1.09 50.29
C PHE A 23 -30.84 -0.51 48.91
N SER A 24 -32.12 -0.18 48.73
CA SER A 24 -32.67 0.46 47.52
C SER A 24 -32.11 1.87 47.27
N ARG A 25 -31.83 2.67 48.31
CA ARG A 25 -31.20 3.99 48.16
C ARG A 25 -29.73 3.88 47.79
N ILE A 26 -29.02 2.90 48.34
CA ILE A 26 -27.63 2.62 47.97
C ILE A 26 -27.57 2.18 46.51
N LEU A 27 -28.43 1.25 46.09
CA LEU A 27 -28.49 0.78 44.71
C LEU A 27 -28.83 1.90 43.71
N LEU A 28 -29.82 2.75 44.02
CA LEU A 28 -30.19 3.88 43.17
C LEU A 28 -29.07 4.92 43.10
N THR A 29 -28.40 5.22 44.22
CA THR A 29 -27.28 6.17 44.24
C THR A 29 -26.09 5.62 43.46
N SER A 30 -25.77 4.32 43.59
CA SER A 30 -24.74 3.67 42.79
C SER A 30 -25.07 3.68 41.30
N LEU A 31 -26.33 3.42 40.93
CA LEU A 31 -26.77 3.47 39.54
C LEU A 31 -26.71 4.89 38.95
N LEU A 32 -27.14 5.90 39.71
CA LEU A 32 -27.06 7.30 39.30
C LEU A 32 -25.61 7.77 39.18
N SER A 33 -24.74 7.42 40.13
CA SER A 33 -23.30 7.72 40.08
C SER A 33 -22.62 7.02 38.90
N PHE A 34 -22.95 5.75 38.65
CA PHE A 34 -22.44 5.01 37.50
C PHE A 34 -22.92 5.63 36.18
N THR A 35 -24.20 6.00 36.10
CA THR A 35 -24.76 6.69 34.92
C THR A 35 -24.12 8.06 34.72
N ALA A 36 -23.92 8.84 35.79
CA ALA A 36 -23.24 10.13 35.72
C ALA A 36 -21.78 9.99 35.28
N LEU A 37 -21.06 8.97 35.75
CA LEU A 37 -19.70 8.65 35.29
C LEU A 37 -19.67 8.24 33.82
N LEU A 38 -20.62 7.44 33.36
CA LEU A 38 -20.74 7.08 31.95
C LEU A 38 -21.04 8.30 31.07
N LEU A 39 -21.95 9.17 31.51
CA LEU A 39 -22.26 10.42 30.79
C LEU A 39 -21.04 11.37 30.79
N ALA A 40 -20.33 11.50 31.92
CA ALA A 40 -19.13 12.31 31.99
C ALA A 40 -18.02 11.75 31.09
N ALA A 41 -17.83 10.42 31.05
CA ALA A 41 -16.89 9.77 30.13
C ALA A 41 -17.32 9.95 28.67
N TRP A 42 -18.62 9.86 28.37
CA TRP A 42 -19.17 10.06 27.04
C TRP A 42 -18.99 11.50 26.54
N PHE A 43 -19.47 12.50 27.30
CA PHE A 43 -19.37 13.90 26.91
C PHE A 43 -17.93 14.42 26.99
N GLY A 44 -17.18 14.05 28.03
CA GLY A 44 -15.77 14.39 28.16
C GLY A 44 -14.92 13.78 27.04
N GLY A 45 -15.16 12.50 26.72
CA GLY A 45 -14.53 11.82 25.59
C GLY A 45 -14.86 12.49 24.27
N ARG A 46 -16.15 12.80 24.02
CA ARG A 46 -16.56 13.49 22.80
C ARG A 46 -15.94 14.89 22.66
N MET A 47 -15.93 15.70 23.72
CA MET A 47 -15.28 17.02 23.69
C MET A 47 -13.76 16.91 23.44
N PHE A 48 -13.10 15.91 24.04
CA PHE A 48 -11.70 15.63 23.77
C PHE A 48 -11.47 15.29 22.29
N MET A 49 -12.30 14.40 21.72
CA MET A 49 -12.20 14.02 20.31
C MET A 49 -12.52 15.17 19.35
N GLU A 50 -13.50 16.00 19.67
CA GLU A 50 -13.80 17.21 18.88
C GLU A 50 -12.63 18.19 18.93
N GLY A 51 -11.99 18.36 20.10
CA GLY A 51 -10.80 19.19 20.26
C GLY A 51 -9.54 18.66 19.55
N SER A 52 -9.45 17.34 19.31
CA SER A 52 -8.32 16.73 18.56
C SER A 52 -8.45 16.84 17.04
N ARG A 53 -9.62 17.25 16.52
CA ARG A 53 -9.81 17.48 15.08
C ARG A 53 -8.87 18.56 14.57
N MET A 54 -8.45 18.37 13.33
CA MET A 54 -7.69 19.34 12.56
C MET A 54 -8.57 20.57 12.28
N PRO A 55 -8.13 21.80 12.60
CA PRO A 55 -8.87 23.01 12.22
C PRO A 55 -8.74 23.26 10.72
N THR A 56 -9.84 23.62 10.08
CA THR A 56 -9.88 24.00 8.65
C THR A 56 -10.22 25.48 8.46
N GLU A 57 -10.48 26.20 9.55
CA GLU A 57 -10.90 27.60 9.54
C GLU A 57 -10.13 28.48 10.52
N GLY A 58 -10.12 29.78 10.23
CA GLY A 58 -9.58 30.82 11.09
C GLY A 58 -8.06 30.96 10.99
N THR A 59 -7.44 31.53 12.03
CA THR A 59 -5.98 31.72 12.09
C THR A 59 -5.38 30.77 13.12
N GLN A 60 -4.34 30.02 12.74
CA GLN A 60 -3.56 29.17 13.63
C GLN A 60 -2.11 29.62 13.63
N ARG A 61 -1.45 29.49 14.78
CA ARG A 61 -0.03 29.79 14.88
C ARG A 61 0.79 28.60 14.40
N LEU A 62 1.72 28.83 13.47
CA LEU A 62 2.68 27.82 13.01
C LEU A 62 4.10 28.37 13.14
N ALA A 63 4.80 27.95 14.19
CA ALA A 63 6.14 28.42 14.47
C ALA A 63 7.13 28.07 13.33
N GLY A 64 8.03 29.00 13.03
CA GLY A 64 9.09 28.83 12.03
C GLY A 64 8.68 29.18 10.60
N LEU A 65 7.48 29.72 10.38
CA LEU A 65 7.12 30.36 9.12
C LEU A 65 7.91 31.66 8.94
N SER A 66 8.41 31.89 7.72
CA SER A 66 9.01 33.19 7.34
C SER A 66 7.94 34.21 6.95
N ARG A 67 6.82 33.71 6.40
CA ARG A 67 5.66 34.46 5.92
C ARG A 67 4.36 33.68 6.21
N PRO A 68 3.21 34.37 6.33
CA PRO A 68 1.94 33.68 6.47
C PRO A 68 1.65 32.74 5.31
N VAL A 69 0.98 31.63 5.60
CA VAL A 69 0.52 30.65 4.61
C VAL A 69 -1.00 30.58 4.64
N ASP A 70 -1.64 30.69 3.48
CA ASP A 70 -3.09 30.52 3.34
C ASP A 70 -3.39 29.10 2.85
N VAL A 71 -4.30 28.39 3.51
CA VAL A 71 -4.76 27.05 3.13
C VAL A 71 -6.25 27.12 2.82
N VAL A 72 -6.64 26.75 1.60
CA VAL A 72 -8.04 26.68 1.18
C VAL A 72 -8.45 25.21 1.07
N PHE A 73 -9.58 24.83 1.65
CA PHE A 73 -10.10 23.47 1.58
C PHE A 73 -11.33 23.42 0.69
N ASP A 74 -11.42 22.40 -0.16
CA ASP A 74 -12.66 22.09 -0.89
C ASP A 74 -13.68 21.34 0.00
N ALA A 75 -14.83 21.00 -0.56
CA ALA A 75 -15.90 20.28 0.15
C ALA A 75 -15.55 18.83 0.55
N ARG A 76 -14.42 18.28 0.08
CA ARG A 76 -13.88 16.96 0.49
C ARG A 76 -12.67 17.08 1.41
N GLY A 77 -12.36 18.30 1.86
CA GLY A 77 -11.23 18.58 2.76
C GLY A 77 -9.87 18.49 2.08
N ILE A 78 -9.79 18.62 0.75
CA ILE A 78 -8.52 18.64 0.01
C ILE A 78 -7.91 20.04 0.15
N PRO A 79 -6.75 20.21 0.84
CA PRO A 79 -6.12 21.50 1.02
C PRO A 79 -5.39 21.99 -0.25
N ARG A 80 -5.38 23.31 -0.40
CA ARG A 80 -4.57 24.09 -1.34
C ARG A 80 -3.74 25.08 -0.55
N ILE A 81 -2.44 24.80 -0.45
CA ILE A 81 -1.47 25.55 0.34
C ILE A 81 -0.87 26.64 -0.54
N TYR A 82 -1.01 27.90 -0.13
CA TYR A 82 -0.45 29.07 -0.81
C TYR A 82 0.61 29.72 0.08
N ALA A 83 1.87 29.70 -0.36
CA ALA A 83 3.01 30.22 0.39
C ALA A 83 3.93 31.11 -0.47
N GLU A 84 4.75 31.96 0.17
CA GLU A 84 5.79 32.71 -0.56
C GLU A 84 7.01 31.81 -0.87
N THR A 85 7.39 30.92 0.05
CA THR A 85 8.58 30.07 -0.07
C THR A 85 8.23 28.59 -0.08
N ASP A 86 9.11 27.77 -0.66
CA ASP A 86 8.95 26.30 -0.65
C ASP A 86 9.02 25.74 0.77
N ALA A 87 9.90 26.31 1.61
CA ALA A 87 10.03 25.91 3.01
C ALA A 87 8.74 26.15 3.80
N ASP A 88 8.10 27.31 3.65
CA ASP A 88 6.82 27.61 4.31
C ASP A 88 5.69 26.70 3.82
N GLY A 89 5.64 26.42 2.51
CA GLY A 89 4.68 25.49 1.92
C GLY A 89 4.83 24.06 2.46
N LEU A 90 6.06 23.54 2.52
CA LEU A 90 6.33 22.21 3.06
C LEU A 90 6.17 22.13 4.58
N ARG A 91 6.45 23.22 5.32
CA ARG A 91 6.13 23.32 6.75
C ARG A 91 4.62 23.22 6.98
N ALA A 92 3.81 23.90 6.19
CA ALA A 92 2.36 23.78 6.25
C ALA A 92 1.89 22.36 5.90
N LEU A 93 2.47 21.73 4.87
CA LEU A 93 2.17 20.34 4.52
C LEU A 93 2.47 19.37 5.67
N GLY A 94 3.63 19.49 6.32
CA GLY A 94 3.99 18.66 7.47
C GLY A 94 3.02 18.83 8.65
N TRP A 95 2.59 20.07 8.89
CA TRP A 95 1.59 20.36 9.91
C TRP A 95 0.21 19.78 9.58
N LEU A 96 -0.23 19.82 8.31
CA LEU A 96 -1.47 19.20 7.83
C LEU A 96 -1.41 17.67 7.89
N HIS A 97 -0.32 17.06 7.42
CA HIS A 97 -0.08 15.62 7.54
C HIS A 97 -0.18 15.16 8.99
N ALA A 98 0.47 15.85 9.93
CA ALA A 98 0.35 15.53 11.35
C ALA A 98 -1.07 15.83 11.90
N GLY A 99 -1.75 16.86 11.40
CA GLY A 99 -3.11 17.19 11.81
C GLY A 99 -4.11 16.07 11.50
N GLU A 100 -3.99 15.49 10.31
CA GLU A 100 -4.93 14.52 9.76
C GLU A 100 -4.49 13.06 9.95
N ARG A 101 -3.18 12.80 9.93
CA ARG A 101 -2.59 11.46 9.75
C ARG A 101 -1.53 11.08 10.79
N LEU A 102 -1.31 11.85 11.85
CA LEU A 102 -0.24 11.59 12.83
C LEU A 102 -0.23 10.16 13.39
N PHE A 103 -1.39 9.58 13.69
CA PHE A 103 -1.45 8.20 14.17
C PHE A 103 -0.97 7.19 13.12
N GLN A 104 -1.40 7.34 11.86
CA GLN A 104 -0.94 6.52 10.72
C GLN A 104 0.57 6.67 10.52
N MET A 105 1.08 7.90 10.59
CA MET A 105 2.50 8.22 10.47
C MET A 105 3.33 7.56 11.58
N GLU A 106 2.85 7.58 12.83
CA GLU A 106 3.53 6.91 13.96
C GLU A 106 3.55 5.39 13.81
N LEU A 107 2.46 4.78 13.35
CA LEU A 107 2.43 3.34 13.07
C LEU A 107 3.44 2.96 11.97
N LEU A 108 3.47 3.73 10.88
CA LEU A 108 4.41 3.50 9.79
C LEU A 108 5.86 3.70 10.23
N ARG A 109 6.13 4.73 11.03
CA ARG A 109 7.44 4.97 11.65
C ARG A 109 7.84 3.80 12.54
N ALA A 110 6.93 3.29 13.39
CA ALA A 110 7.20 2.13 14.24
C ALA A 110 7.48 0.86 13.43
N VAL A 111 6.73 0.61 12.34
CA VAL A 111 6.99 -0.52 11.44
C VAL A 111 8.38 -0.41 10.81
N ALA A 112 8.71 0.74 10.20
CA ALA A 112 10.01 0.95 9.56
C ALA A 112 11.20 0.86 10.54
N ARG A 113 11.01 1.32 11.79
CA ARG A 113 12.01 1.17 12.86
C ARG A 113 12.07 -0.24 13.46
N GLY A 114 11.09 -1.10 13.19
CA GLY A 114 10.95 -2.39 13.87
C GLY A 114 10.66 -2.24 15.37
N GLU A 115 9.65 -1.43 15.69
CA GLU A 115 9.16 -1.12 17.04
C GLU A 115 7.62 -1.29 17.16
N ILE A 116 6.95 -1.89 16.17
CA ILE A 116 5.49 -2.04 16.15
C ILE A 116 5.00 -3.00 17.24
N SER A 117 5.79 -3.98 17.66
CA SER A 117 5.42 -4.90 18.76
C SER A 117 5.31 -4.21 20.11
N GLU A 118 5.95 -3.05 20.29
CA GLU A 118 5.72 -2.23 21.47
C GLU A 118 4.31 -1.63 21.51
N ILE A 119 3.68 -1.50 20.34
CA ILE A 119 2.35 -0.90 20.15
C ILE A 119 1.28 -1.98 20.13
N VAL A 120 1.44 -3.02 19.32
CA VAL A 120 0.41 -4.05 19.08
C VAL A 120 0.66 -5.36 19.84
N GLY A 121 1.77 -5.45 20.59
CA GLY A 121 2.14 -6.63 21.35
C GLY A 121 2.76 -7.73 20.50
N PRO A 122 2.68 -9.01 20.93
CA PRO A 122 3.37 -10.13 20.29
C PRO A 122 3.07 -10.30 18.79
N ALA A 123 1.88 -9.88 18.32
CA ALA A 123 1.50 -9.92 16.91
C ALA A 123 2.40 -9.05 16.01
N GLY A 124 3.09 -8.05 16.56
CA GLY A 124 4.02 -7.19 15.83
C GLY A 124 5.46 -7.68 15.79
N LEU A 125 5.82 -8.70 16.57
CA LEU A 125 7.22 -9.08 16.79
C LEU A 125 7.89 -9.61 15.50
N GLU A 126 7.17 -10.37 14.68
CA GLU A 126 7.69 -10.85 13.39
C GLU A 126 7.99 -9.69 12.43
N SER A 127 7.11 -8.68 12.43
CA SER A 127 7.36 -7.44 11.68
C SER A 127 8.62 -6.75 12.22
N ASP A 128 8.77 -6.60 13.53
CA ASP A 128 9.96 -5.94 14.09
C ASP A 128 11.26 -6.66 13.73
N LEU A 129 11.28 -7.99 13.81
CA LEU A 129 12.44 -8.79 13.44
C LEU A 129 12.83 -8.59 11.98
N LEU A 130 11.85 -8.67 11.08
CA LEU A 130 12.08 -8.43 9.66
C LEU A 130 12.68 -7.04 9.41
N HIS A 131 12.08 -5.99 9.97
CA HIS A 131 12.51 -4.61 9.69
C HIS A 131 13.86 -4.28 10.37
N ARG A 132 14.17 -4.88 11.52
CA ARG A 132 15.51 -4.77 12.14
C ARG A 132 16.57 -5.57 11.38
N GLN A 133 16.21 -6.69 10.74
CA GLN A 133 17.11 -7.45 9.87
C GLN A 133 17.51 -6.60 8.65
N TYR A 134 16.54 -6.04 7.94
CA TYR A 134 16.76 -5.08 6.84
C TYR A 134 17.46 -3.79 7.30
N GLY A 135 17.20 -3.34 8.53
CA GLY A 135 17.93 -2.26 9.17
C GLY A 135 17.66 -0.88 8.59
N PHE A 136 16.41 -0.54 8.26
CA PHE A 136 16.06 0.76 7.69
C PHE A 136 16.53 1.93 8.55
N ALA A 137 16.16 1.93 9.84
CA ALA A 137 16.62 2.96 10.80
C ALA A 137 18.14 2.92 10.98
N ARG A 138 18.71 1.73 11.18
CA ARG A 138 20.14 1.51 11.38
C ARG A 138 20.98 2.08 10.23
N ARG A 139 20.51 1.95 8.99
CA ARG A 139 21.23 2.46 7.83
C ARG A 139 21.35 3.98 7.85
N ILE A 140 20.26 4.67 8.16
CA ILE A 140 20.28 6.13 8.29
C ILE A 140 21.18 6.56 9.45
N GLU A 141 21.09 5.88 10.59
CA GLU A 141 21.87 6.19 11.80
C GLU A 141 23.38 5.96 11.60
N ASN A 142 23.77 4.91 10.87
CA ASN A 142 25.18 4.55 10.67
C ASN A 142 25.84 5.22 9.45
N ASP A 143 25.06 5.54 8.42
CA ASP A 143 25.51 6.15 7.17
C ASP A 143 24.53 7.25 6.74
N PRO A 144 24.47 8.36 7.49
CA PRO A 144 23.54 9.45 7.22
C PRO A 144 23.83 10.02 5.82
N PRO A 145 22.82 10.10 4.94
CA PRO A 145 23.05 10.52 3.57
C PRO A 145 23.44 12.00 3.53
N GLN A 146 24.39 12.34 2.65
CA GLN A 146 24.72 13.73 2.38
C GLN A 146 23.60 14.38 1.57
N LEU A 147 22.95 15.40 2.13
CA LEU A 147 21.91 16.17 1.49
C LEU A 147 22.47 17.44 0.87
N ALA A 148 21.90 17.86 -0.26
CA ALA A 148 22.12 19.22 -0.74
C ALA A 148 21.51 20.22 0.27
N PRO A 149 22.14 21.39 0.54
CA PRO A 149 21.66 22.33 1.56
C PRO A 149 20.20 22.78 1.37
N GLU A 150 19.75 22.90 0.12
CA GLU A 150 18.36 23.19 -0.19
C GLU A 150 17.42 22.06 0.28
N ILE A 151 17.75 20.81 -0.03
CA ILE A 151 16.94 19.64 0.36
C ILE A 151 16.90 19.50 1.89
N GLU A 152 18.02 19.72 2.57
CA GLU A 152 18.06 19.74 4.04
C GLU A 152 17.12 20.80 4.61
N THR A 153 17.16 22.02 4.06
CA THR A 153 16.26 23.12 4.46
C THR A 153 14.78 22.76 4.28
N LEU A 154 14.43 22.14 3.15
CA LEU A 154 13.06 21.72 2.85
C LEU A 154 12.58 20.59 3.78
N LEU A 155 13.46 19.63 4.09
CA LEU A 155 13.17 18.55 5.04
C LEU A 155 13.00 19.07 6.47
N ASP A 156 13.88 19.96 6.92
CA ASP A 156 13.77 20.61 8.22
C ASP A 156 12.47 21.41 8.35
N ALA A 157 12.05 22.09 7.28
CA ALA A 157 10.80 22.83 7.29
C ALA A 157 9.58 21.89 7.43
N TYR A 158 9.53 20.82 6.64
CA TYR A 158 8.48 19.80 6.71
C TYR A 158 8.41 19.14 8.10
N VAL A 159 9.55 18.70 8.64
CA VAL A 159 9.65 18.11 9.98
C VAL A 159 9.25 19.11 11.06
N GLY A 160 9.67 20.37 10.91
CA GLY A 160 9.26 21.47 11.80
C GLY A 160 7.75 21.67 11.83
N GLY A 161 7.06 21.47 10.70
CA GLY A 161 5.61 21.48 10.61
C GLY A 161 4.93 20.35 11.40
N ILE A 162 5.44 19.12 11.24
CA ILE A 162 4.98 17.94 12.00
C ILE A 162 5.13 18.20 13.50
N ASN A 163 6.32 18.63 13.91
CA ASN A 163 6.64 18.87 15.33
C ASN A 163 5.81 20.02 15.91
N ALA A 164 5.59 21.09 15.16
CA ALA A 164 4.70 22.17 15.60
C ALA A 164 3.26 21.68 15.86
N ARG A 165 2.76 20.70 15.09
CA ARG A 165 1.44 20.09 15.37
C ARG A 165 1.47 19.24 16.64
N ILE A 166 2.52 18.44 16.83
CA ILE A 166 2.72 17.62 18.04
C ILE A 166 2.81 18.50 19.30
N GLU A 167 3.51 19.62 19.21
CA GLU A 167 3.82 20.53 20.33
C GLU A 167 2.75 21.60 20.58
N SER A 168 1.74 21.70 19.71
CA SER A 168 0.69 22.73 19.77
C SER A 168 -0.16 22.75 21.06
N GLY A 169 -0.05 21.73 21.92
CA GLY A 169 -0.86 21.58 23.13
C GLY A 169 -2.32 21.18 22.85
N ARG A 170 -2.70 21.01 21.57
CA ARG A 170 -4.01 20.47 21.19
C ARG A 170 -4.11 18.99 21.59
N PRO A 171 -5.31 18.50 21.94
CA PRO A 171 -5.54 17.08 22.11
C PRO A 171 -5.01 16.26 20.92
N LEU A 172 -4.28 15.18 21.24
CA LEU A 172 -3.80 14.23 20.23
C LEU A 172 -4.97 13.38 19.72
N PRO A 173 -4.84 12.78 18.52
CA PRO A 173 -5.82 11.83 18.03
C PRO A 173 -6.16 10.77 19.09
N PRO A 174 -7.43 10.38 19.25
CA PRO A 174 -7.88 9.50 20.34
C PRO A 174 -7.13 8.16 20.42
N SER A 175 -6.62 7.69 19.28
CA SER A 175 -5.75 6.51 19.17
C SER A 175 -4.56 6.57 20.13
N PHE A 176 -3.94 7.73 20.34
CA PHE A 176 -2.81 7.89 21.26
C PHE A 176 -3.20 7.69 22.72
N ALA A 177 -4.34 8.25 23.14
CA ALA A 177 -4.87 8.07 24.48
C ALA A 177 -5.21 6.59 24.75
N LEU A 178 -5.82 5.92 23.76
CA LEU A 178 -6.16 4.48 23.87
C LEU A 178 -4.93 3.58 23.93
N MET A 179 -3.83 3.96 23.26
CA MET A 179 -2.56 3.23 23.34
C MET A 179 -1.73 3.59 24.58
N GLY A 180 -2.11 4.63 25.33
CA GLY A 180 -1.31 5.15 26.44
C GLY A 180 0.06 5.68 26.00
N ARG A 181 0.16 6.28 24.80
CA ARG A 181 1.43 6.76 24.23
C ARG A 181 1.33 8.22 23.78
N THR A 182 2.46 8.91 23.84
CA THR A 182 2.66 10.22 23.21
C THR A 182 3.59 10.08 22.01
N PRO A 183 3.31 10.76 20.88
CA PRO A 183 4.21 10.76 19.73
C PRO A 183 5.54 11.41 20.12
N ARG A 184 6.65 10.88 19.58
CA ARG A 184 7.96 11.53 19.69
C ARG A 184 8.10 12.59 18.60
N SER A 185 8.91 13.62 18.85
CA SER A 185 9.32 14.55 17.79
C SER A 185 9.93 13.78 16.62
N TRP A 186 9.65 14.25 15.42
CA TRP A 186 10.19 13.75 14.17
C TRP A 186 11.53 14.41 13.86
N THR A 187 12.39 13.69 13.14
CA THR A 187 13.65 14.20 12.60
C THR A 187 13.70 14.02 11.08
N VAL A 188 14.68 14.64 10.43
CA VAL A 188 14.97 14.38 9.00
C VAL A 188 15.26 12.90 8.75
N ASP A 189 15.93 12.23 9.69
CA ASP A 189 16.21 10.79 9.63
C ASP A 189 14.94 9.94 9.56
N ASP A 190 13.86 10.34 10.26
CA ASP A 190 12.58 9.64 10.16
C ASP A 190 12.00 9.74 8.73
N VAL A 191 12.11 10.89 8.08
CA VAL A 191 11.66 11.09 6.69
C VAL A 191 12.51 10.25 5.73
N LEU A 192 13.83 10.26 5.88
CA LEU A 192 14.75 9.48 5.05
C LEU A 192 14.59 7.97 5.26
N MET A 193 14.37 7.54 6.50
CA MET A 193 14.07 6.14 6.82
C MET A 193 12.76 5.71 6.16
N LEU A 194 11.71 6.53 6.24
CA LEU A 194 10.46 6.24 5.55
C LEU A 194 10.65 6.21 4.04
N ALA A 195 11.39 7.15 3.46
CA ALA A 195 11.72 7.12 2.04
C ALA A 195 12.44 5.81 1.66
N TYR A 196 13.43 5.39 2.45
CA TYR A 196 14.13 4.13 2.23
C TYR A 196 13.19 2.92 2.32
N TYR A 197 12.35 2.87 3.35
CA TYR A 197 11.33 1.85 3.53
C TYR A 197 10.37 1.77 2.32
N GLN A 198 9.98 2.92 1.77
CA GLN A 198 9.13 2.97 0.57
C GLN A 198 9.84 2.40 -0.68
N THR A 199 11.17 2.42 -0.75
CA THR A 199 11.90 1.74 -1.86
C THR A 199 11.91 0.22 -1.72
N TRP A 200 11.89 -0.29 -0.49
CA TRP A 200 11.78 -1.73 -0.19
C TRP A 200 10.40 -2.27 -0.49
N TYR A 201 9.37 -1.45 -0.30
CA TYR A 201 7.98 -1.86 -0.45
C TYR A 201 7.76 -2.57 -1.81
N PRO A 202 7.97 -1.97 -3.01
CA PRO A 202 7.75 -2.67 -4.28
C PRO A 202 8.54 -3.97 -4.47
N THR A 203 9.73 -4.09 -3.86
CA THR A 203 10.62 -5.23 -4.08
C THR A 203 10.18 -6.48 -3.33
N THR A 204 9.50 -6.34 -2.19
CA THR A 204 8.95 -7.49 -1.45
C THR A 204 7.98 -8.36 -2.26
N LEU A 205 7.27 -7.78 -3.23
CA LEU A 205 6.37 -8.51 -4.12
C LEU A 205 7.15 -9.55 -4.93
N VAL A 206 8.32 -9.13 -5.43
CA VAL A 206 9.21 -10.00 -6.21
C VAL A 206 9.88 -11.02 -5.31
N GLN A 207 10.30 -10.62 -4.10
CA GLN A 207 10.92 -11.53 -3.14
C GLN A 207 10.02 -12.73 -2.81
N ARG A 208 8.73 -12.51 -2.49
CA ARG A 208 7.78 -13.58 -2.14
C ARG A 208 7.52 -14.54 -3.28
N LEU A 209 7.45 -14.02 -4.50
CA LEU A 209 7.29 -14.85 -5.69
C LEU A 209 8.57 -15.64 -5.96
N ALA A 210 9.75 -15.03 -5.80
CA ALA A 210 11.03 -15.71 -5.89
C ALA A 210 11.17 -16.84 -4.85
N GLU A 211 10.68 -16.64 -3.62
CA GLU A 211 10.61 -17.67 -2.58
C GLU A 211 9.73 -18.85 -3.02
N ALA A 212 8.53 -18.59 -3.53
CA ALA A 212 7.66 -19.63 -4.06
C ALA A 212 8.31 -20.40 -5.22
N TRP A 213 9.01 -19.70 -6.13
CA TRP A 213 9.71 -20.34 -7.24
C TRP A 213 10.94 -21.15 -6.81
N ARG A 214 11.61 -20.76 -5.73
CA ARG A 214 12.65 -21.59 -5.12
C ARG A 214 12.07 -22.90 -4.57
N GLU A 215 10.91 -22.83 -3.91
CA GLU A 215 10.22 -24.04 -3.42
C GLU A 215 9.74 -24.92 -4.57
N VAL A 216 9.21 -24.33 -5.66
CA VAL A 216 8.84 -25.07 -6.87
C VAL A 216 10.05 -25.75 -7.50
N ALA A 217 11.17 -25.04 -7.66
CA ALA A 217 12.41 -25.59 -8.21
C ALA A 217 12.96 -26.74 -7.35
N LYS A 218 12.89 -26.58 -6.02
CA LYS A 218 13.30 -27.61 -5.06
C LYS A 218 12.41 -28.84 -5.12
N ALA A 219 11.09 -28.67 -5.11
CA ALA A 219 10.13 -29.77 -5.18
C ALA A 219 10.17 -30.50 -6.53
N GLY A 220 10.33 -29.75 -7.63
CA GLY A 220 10.41 -30.29 -8.98
C GLY A 220 11.79 -30.79 -9.42
N GLY A 221 12.83 -30.62 -8.59
CA GLY A 221 14.17 -31.16 -8.85
C GLY A 221 14.95 -30.55 -10.02
N ARG A 222 14.56 -29.36 -10.52
CA ARG A 222 15.27 -28.63 -11.60
C ARG A 222 15.17 -27.11 -11.39
N PRO A 223 16.10 -26.29 -11.94
CA PRO A 223 16.12 -24.85 -11.73
C PRO A 223 14.83 -24.15 -12.20
N ALA A 224 14.39 -23.12 -11.44
CA ALA A 224 13.18 -22.35 -11.77
C ALA A 224 13.21 -21.80 -13.21
N VAL A 225 14.36 -21.35 -13.70
CA VAL A 225 14.51 -20.81 -15.05
C VAL A 225 14.12 -21.80 -16.15
N GLU A 226 14.24 -23.11 -15.93
CA GLU A 226 13.84 -24.09 -16.94
C GLU A 226 12.32 -24.20 -17.06
N TRP A 227 11.61 -24.11 -15.93
CA TRP A 227 10.15 -24.02 -15.90
C TRP A 227 9.70 -22.72 -16.59
N LEU A 228 10.42 -21.62 -16.36
CA LEU A 228 10.11 -20.32 -16.97
C LEU A 228 10.40 -20.24 -18.48
N LYS A 229 11.23 -21.13 -19.05
CA LYS A 229 11.50 -21.19 -20.51
C LYS A 229 10.40 -21.91 -21.27
N GLU A 230 9.79 -22.91 -20.65
CA GLU A 230 8.65 -23.66 -21.19
C GLU A 230 7.37 -22.84 -21.12
N LEU A 231 7.32 -21.89 -20.18
CA LEU A 231 6.31 -20.85 -20.15
C LEU A 231 6.61 -19.79 -21.22
N PRO A 232 5.60 -19.34 -21.97
CA PRO A 232 5.78 -18.17 -22.81
C PRO A 232 6.30 -17.01 -21.96
N ALA A 233 7.13 -16.12 -22.55
CA ALA A 233 7.76 -14.98 -21.87
C ALA A 233 6.78 -13.95 -21.23
N TRP A 234 5.48 -14.25 -21.17
CA TRP A 234 4.39 -13.37 -20.79
C TRP A 234 3.86 -13.66 -19.40
N GLY A 235 4.53 -13.10 -18.39
CA GLY A 235 3.93 -12.71 -17.12
C GLY A 235 3.47 -13.85 -16.21
N ILE A 236 4.36 -14.22 -15.30
CA ILE A 236 4.16 -15.21 -14.23
C ILE A 236 3.27 -14.63 -13.10
N PRO A 237 2.13 -15.27 -12.69
CA PRO A 237 1.17 -14.74 -11.72
C PRO A 237 1.32 -15.16 -10.22
N SER A 238 0.40 -14.64 -9.38
CA SER A 238 0.48 -14.26 -7.93
C SER A 238 0.41 -15.35 -6.82
N VAL A 239 1.23 -15.21 -5.75
CA VAL A 239 1.25 -15.99 -4.46
C VAL A 239 0.49 -15.24 -3.33
N PRO A 240 -0.20 -15.94 -2.38
CA PRO A 240 -0.52 -15.42 -1.04
C PRO A 240 0.55 -15.81 0.00
N ALA A 241 1.08 -14.91 0.86
CA ALA A 241 0.49 -14.63 2.18
C ALA A 241 0.86 -13.23 2.73
N GLN A 242 -0.16 -12.53 3.26
CA GLN A 242 -0.21 -11.31 4.08
C GLN A 242 0.54 -10.02 3.65
N ARG A 243 -0.28 -9.11 3.07
CA ARG A 243 -0.29 -7.64 2.98
C ARG A 243 0.95 -6.89 2.47
N MET A 244 1.09 -6.95 1.16
CA MET A 244 1.64 -5.93 0.26
C MET A 244 0.96 -6.07 -1.11
N THR A 245 0.73 -4.98 -1.83
CA THR A 245 -0.29 -4.94 -2.90
C THR A 245 0.22 -5.06 -4.30
N GLU A 246 -0.55 -5.76 -5.13
CA GLU A 246 -0.05 -6.59 -6.24
C GLU A 246 -0.13 -5.92 -7.62
N ALA A 247 -0.66 -4.70 -7.73
CA ALA A 247 -1.00 -4.09 -9.01
C ALA A 247 -1.07 -2.55 -8.99
N SER A 248 -1.01 -1.94 -10.17
CA SER A 248 -1.39 -0.54 -10.45
C SER A 248 -1.78 -0.44 -11.92
N ASN A 249 -2.50 0.61 -12.27
CA ASN A 249 -2.82 0.97 -13.65
C ASN A 249 -2.39 2.42 -13.92
N THR A 250 -1.91 2.65 -15.14
CA THR A 250 -1.83 3.99 -15.71
C THR A 250 -1.91 3.90 -17.23
N TRP A 251 -2.49 4.91 -17.85
CA TRP A 251 -2.41 5.09 -19.30
C TRP A 251 -2.43 6.57 -19.66
N ALA A 252 -1.76 6.88 -20.76
CA ALA A 252 -1.73 8.20 -21.38
C ALA A 252 -2.07 8.06 -22.87
N VAL A 253 -2.90 8.97 -23.36
CA VAL A 253 -3.39 8.99 -24.74
C VAL A 253 -2.95 10.29 -25.39
N ALA A 254 -2.38 10.18 -26.58
CA ALA A 254 -1.90 11.32 -27.35
C ALA A 254 -3.08 12.14 -27.93
N PRO A 255 -2.87 13.43 -28.23
CA PRO A 255 -3.88 14.32 -28.81
C PRO A 255 -4.66 13.72 -29.98
N GLU A 256 -4.00 12.99 -30.87
CA GLU A 256 -4.59 12.45 -32.11
C GLU A 256 -5.62 11.34 -31.86
N LYS A 257 -5.62 10.77 -30.65
CA LYS A 257 -6.58 9.76 -30.21
C LYS A 257 -7.57 10.29 -29.18
N SER A 258 -7.55 11.59 -28.88
CA SER A 258 -8.41 12.25 -27.89
C SER A 258 -9.47 13.10 -28.59
N ALA A 259 -10.70 13.06 -28.09
CA ALA A 259 -11.79 13.90 -28.57
C ALA A 259 -11.55 15.39 -28.31
N SER A 260 -10.78 15.74 -27.27
CA SER A 260 -10.43 17.15 -26.96
C SER A 260 -9.26 17.67 -27.79
N GLY A 261 -8.58 16.81 -28.57
CA GLY A 261 -7.35 17.17 -29.27
C GLY A 261 -6.19 17.50 -28.33
N HIS A 262 -6.26 17.08 -27.06
CA HIS A 262 -5.22 17.24 -26.06
C HIS A 262 -4.91 15.89 -25.40
N ALA A 263 -3.72 15.76 -24.82
CA ALA A 263 -3.34 14.53 -24.16
C ALA A 263 -4.26 14.22 -22.96
N LEU A 264 -4.58 12.94 -22.78
CA LEU A 264 -5.30 12.42 -21.61
C LEU A 264 -4.36 11.57 -20.77
N HIS A 265 -4.54 11.57 -19.45
CA HIS A 265 -3.74 10.74 -18.55
C HIS A 265 -4.58 10.29 -17.36
N ALA A 266 -4.62 8.99 -17.10
CA ALA A 266 -5.28 8.42 -15.94
C ALA A 266 -4.36 7.49 -15.16
N SER A 267 -4.61 7.38 -13.86
CA SER A 267 -3.96 6.40 -13.00
C SER A 267 -4.79 6.04 -11.78
N ASP A 268 -4.67 4.79 -11.38
CA ASP A 268 -5.34 4.16 -10.27
C ASP A 268 -4.40 3.09 -9.65
N PRO A 269 -3.46 3.48 -8.78
CA PRO A 269 -2.56 2.53 -8.13
C PRO A 269 -3.34 1.58 -7.22
N HIS A 270 -3.05 0.28 -7.26
CA HIS A 270 -3.81 -0.70 -6.48
C HIS A 270 -3.07 -1.09 -5.20
N LEU A 271 -3.52 -0.55 -4.08
CA LEU A 271 -2.93 -0.74 -2.77
C LEU A 271 -3.91 -1.38 -1.78
N ASP A 272 -3.47 -1.59 -0.54
CA ASP A 272 -4.33 -2.20 0.48
C ASP A 272 -5.30 -1.10 0.87
N TYR A 273 -6.55 -1.35 0.54
CA TYR A 273 -7.65 -0.42 0.75
C TYR A 273 -8.60 -0.89 1.86
N THR A 274 -8.15 -1.84 2.68
CA THR A 274 -8.91 -2.40 3.80
C THR A 274 -8.64 -1.70 5.13
N MET A 275 -7.80 -0.66 5.11
CA MET A 275 -7.45 0.13 6.28
C MET A 275 -7.94 1.57 6.17
N ALA A 276 -8.46 2.09 7.29
CA ALA A 276 -8.80 3.50 7.44
C ALA A 276 -7.80 4.21 8.37
N PRO A 277 -7.30 5.43 8.00
CA PRO A 277 -7.46 6.05 6.69
C PRO A 277 -6.66 5.32 5.60
N GLY A 278 -6.99 5.58 4.33
CA GLY A 278 -6.21 5.07 3.19
C GLY A 278 -4.78 5.62 3.17
N LEU A 279 -3.90 5.09 2.30
CA LEU A 279 -2.49 5.53 2.24
C LEU A 279 -2.36 7.02 1.85
N TRP A 280 -3.10 7.43 0.83
CA TRP A 280 -2.93 8.72 0.18
C TRP A 280 -3.56 9.86 0.98
N TYR A 281 -2.92 11.02 0.92
CA TYR A 281 -3.47 12.31 1.32
C TYR A 281 -3.43 13.23 0.10
N ALA A 282 -4.56 13.76 -0.34
CA ALA A 282 -4.59 14.70 -1.46
C ALA A 282 -4.19 16.10 -0.99
N ALA A 283 -3.35 16.81 -1.73
CA ALA A 283 -2.96 18.20 -1.43
C ALA A 283 -2.48 18.94 -2.68
N GLY A 284 -2.69 20.26 -2.70
CA GLY A 284 -2.04 21.20 -3.60
C GLY A 284 -1.03 22.08 -2.85
N ILE A 285 0.15 22.29 -3.43
CA ILE A 285 1.23 23.12 -2.90
C ILE A 285 1.58 24.15 -3.96
N HIS A 286 1.28 25.41 -3.69
CA HIS A 286 1.45 26.54 -4.59
C HIS A 286 2.34 27.58 -3.91
N THR A 287 3.56 27.74 -4.39
CA THR A 287 4.56 28.65 -3.84
C THR A 287 4.97 29.66 -4.91
N GLN A 288 5.39 30.84 -4.47
CA GLN A 288 5.94 31.86 -5.39
C GLN A 288 7.39 31.56 -5.79
N GLN A 289 7.97 30.48 -5.26
CA GLN A 289 9.37 30.11 -5.47
C GLN A 289 9.52 29.06 -6.57
N SER A 290 9.05 27.82 -6.36
CA SER A 290 9.22 26.76 -7.37
C SER A 290 8.16 25.66 -7.40
N LEU A 291 7.48 25.39 -6.28
CA LEU A 291 6.46 24.35 -6.19
C LEU A 291 5.10 24.88 -6.63
N ASP A 292 4.48 24.21 -7.59
CA ASP A 292 3.12 24.52 -8.05
C ASP A 292 2.45 23.22 -8.52
N VAL A 293 2.00 22.41 -7.57
CA VAL A 293 1.68 20.99 -7.79
C VAL A 293 0.47 20.54 -6.99
N VAL A 294 -0.37 19.69 -7.58
CA VAL A 294 -1.52 19.08 -6.93
C VAL A 294 -1.57 17.58 -7.21
N GLY A 295 -1.97 16.80 -6.22
CA GLY A 295 -2.16 15.37 -6.37
C GLY A 295 -2.22 14.65 -5.03
N VAL A 296 -1.71 13.43 -4.98
CA VAL A 296 -1.60 12.65 -3.74
C VAL A 296 -0.18 12.65 -3.20
N THR A 297 -0.06 12.83 -1.88
CA THR A 297 1.16 12.73 -1.09
C THR A 297 1.09 11.47 -0.21
N PRO A 298 2.23 10.82 0.07
CA PRO A 298 2.35 9.88 1.19
C PRO A 298 2.59 10.66 2.49
N PRO A 299 1.74 10.53 3.52
CA PRO A 299 2.00 11.13 4.83
C PRO A 299 3.35 10.67 5.39
N GLY A 300 4.23 11.62 5.69
CA GLY A 300 5.63 11.36 6.07
C GLY A 300 6.65 11.72 5.00
N LEU A 301 6.24 11.97 3.74
CA LEU A 301 7.09 12.41 2.65
C LEU A 301 6.67 13.80 2.12
N PRO A 302 7.62 14.69 1.80
CA PRO A 302 7.37 16.12 1.55
C PRO A 302 7.16 16.46 0.06
N PHE A 303 6.47 15.60 -0.70
CA PHE A 303 6.23 15.84 -2.13
C PHE A 303 4.94 15.15 -2.59
N VAL A 304 4.38 15.64 -3.69
CA VAL A 304 3.28 14.97 -4.43
C VAL A 304 3.86 13.80 -5.22
N ALA A 305 3.38 12.60 -4.94
CA ALA A 305 3.89 11.37 -5.55
C ALA A 305 3.24 11.09 -6.92
N MET A 306 1.98 11.48 -7.10
CA MET A 306 1.25 11.37 -8.38
C MET A 306 0.25 12.53 -8.48
N GLY A 307 0.10 13.11 -9.67
CA GLY A 307 -0.74 14.29 -9.90
C GLY A 307 -0.24 15.12 -11.07
N HIS A 308 -0.38 16.44 -10.99
CA HIS A 308 0.12 17.36 -12.02
C HIS A 308 0.59 18.69 -11.41
N ASN A 309 1.47 19.38 -12.13
CA ASN A 309 2.02 20.68 -11.72
C ASN A 309 1.62 21.84 -12.64
N GLY A 310 0.44 21.68 -13.26
CA GLY A 310 -0.05 22.60 -14.28
C GLY A 310 0.77 22.61 -15.58
N ARG A 311 1.88 21.86 -15.70
CA ARG A 311 2.67 21.73 -16.94
C ARG A 311 2.74 20.29 -17.42
N ILE A 312 3.00 19.39 -16.47
CA ILE A 312 3.11 17.95 -16.67
C ILE A 312 2.21 17.22 -15.67
N ALA A 313 1.82 16.00 -16.01
CA ALA A 313 1.08 15.08 -15.16
C ALA A 313 1.88 13.78 -15.11
N PHE A 314 1.93 13.18 -13.93
CA PHE A 314 2.78 12.04 -13.64
C PHE A 314 2.11 11.08 -12.67
N ALA A 315 2.33 9.80 -12.92
CA ALA A 315 1.93 8.71 -12.03
C ALA A 315 2.89 7.55 -12.19
N PHE A 316 2.82 6.58 -11.28
CA PHE A 316 3.66 5.39 -11.39
C PHE A 316 2.93 4.11 -11.04
N THR A 317 3.48 3.03 -11.55
CA THR A 317 3.09 1.65 -11.27
C THR A 317 4.31 0.88 -10.78
N VAL A 318 4.13 -0.16 -9.98
CA VAL A 318 5.27 -1.01 -9.59
C VAL A 318 5.89 -1.69 -10.81
N ALA A 319 7.22 -1.67 -10.91
CA ALA A 319 8.00 -2.47 -11.83
C ALA A 319 8.51 -3.72 -11.08
N PRO A 320 7.95 -4.92 -11.33
CA PRO A 320 8.24 -6.12 -10.55
C PRO A 320 9.53 -6.81 -11.01
N VAL A 321 10.61 -6.04 -11.17
CA VAL A 321 11.95 -6.51 -11.55
C VAL A 321 12.67 -7.09 -10.34
N ASP A 322 13.42 -8.18 -10.54
CA ASP A 322 14.21 -8.82 -9.50
C ASP A 322 15.45 -8.02 -9.15
N LEU A 323 15.44 -7.51 -7.92
CA LEU A 323 16.50 -6.71 -7.31
C LEU A 323 17.18 -7.43 -6.14
N TYR A 324 16.99 -8.76 -6.02
CA TYR A 324 17.60 -9.60 -5.01
C TYR A 324 18.52 -10.64 -5.62
N GLU A 325 19.51 -11.06 -4.84
CA GLU A 325 20.28 -12.28 -5.06
C GLU A 325 20.40 -13.01 -3.72
N VAL A 326 20.23 -14.33 -3.74
CA VAL A 326 20.48 -15.18 -2.57
C VAL A 326 21.73 -15.99 -2.86
N TYR A 327 22.72 -15.91 -1.98
CA TYR A 327 23.97 -16.64 -2.12
C TYR A 327 24.13 -17.67 -1.01
N ARG A 328 24.66 -18.84 -1.33
CA ARG A 328 25.23 -19.77 -0.36
C ARG A 328 26.72 -19.53 -0.26
N PHE A 329 27.19 -19.14 0.92
CA PHE A 329 28.61 -19.06 1.23
C PHE A 329 29.02 -20.24 2.11
N GLN A 330 30.18 -20.83 1.84
CA GLN A 330 30.72 -21.92 2.65
C GLN A 330 31.52 -21.39 3.83
N ARG A 331 31.57 -22.13 4.93
CA ARG A 331 32.48 -21.85 6.05
C ARG A 331 33.93 -22.02 5.62
N SER A 332 34.81 -21.15 6.09
CA SER A 332 36.24 -21.30 5.83
C SER A 332 36.81 -22.50 6.58
N THR A 333 37.66 -23.27 5.89
CA THR A 333 38.42 -24.37 6.50
C THR A 333 39.57 -23.86 7.36
N GLU A 334 40.03 -22.62 7.15
CA GLU A 334 41.12 -22.01 7.91
C GLU A 334 40.58 -21.31 9.18
N ASP A 335 39.40 -20.69 9.11
CA ASP A 335 38.70 -20.08 10.23
C ASP A 335 37.19 -20.36 10.14
N PRO A 336 36.68 -21.37 10.87
CA PRO A 336 35.25 -21.71 10.87
C PRO A 336 34.31 -20.56 11.32
N GLY A 337 34.84 -19.49 11.92
CA GLY A 337 34.06 -18.28 12.22
C GLY A 337 33.75 -17.41 10.99
N ARG A 338 34.36 -17.70 9.83
CA ARG A 338 34.29 -16.89 8.61
C ARG A 338 33.66 -17.66 7.45
N LEU A 339 33.23 -16.90 6.45
CA LEU A 339 32.68 -17.39 5.18
C LEU A 339 33.66 -17.13 4.05
N VAL A 340 33.80 -18.07 3.13
CA VAL A 340 34.64 -17.95 1.93
C VAL A 340 33.93 -17.09 0.90
N GLY A 341 34.52 -15.95 0.53
CA GLY A 341 33.99 -15.04 -0.49
C GLY A 341 34.91 -14.88 -1.70
N PRO A 342 34.43 -14.22 -2.78
CA PRO A 342 35.20 -13.99 -4.00
C PRO A 342 36.49 -13.20 -3.75
N ASP A 343 36.47 -12.28 -2.77
CA ASP A 343 37.62 -11.47 -2.37
C ASP A 343 38.27 -11.96 -1.07
N GLY A 344 38.16 -13.26 -0.79
CA GLY A 344 38.66 -13.91 0.42
C GLY A 344 37.66 -13.94 1.59
N ASP A 345 38.09 -14.58 2.67
CA ASP A 345 37.25 -14.87 3.83
C ASP A 345 36.75 -13.62 4.52
N PHE A 346 35.47 -13.61 4.92
CA PHE A 346 34.83 -12.49 5.59
C PHE A 346 33.96 -12.96 6.77
N PRO A 347 33.78 -12.14 7.82
CA PRO A 347 33.03 -12.54 9.01
C PRO A 347 31.52 -12.40 8.79
N ILE A 348 30.76 -13.16 9.60
CA ILE A 348 29.37 -12.83 9.91
C ILE A 348 29.38 -11.84 11.07
N VAL A 349 28.66 -10.73 10.92
CA VAL A 349 28.46 -9.73 11.97
C VAL A 349 27.15 -10.05 12.68
N GLU A 350 27.27 -10.55 13.90
CA GLU A 350 26.14 -10.86 14.77
C GLU A 350 25.90 -9.73 15.77
N ARG A 351 24.63 -9.36 15.93
CA ARG A 351 24.21 -8.32 16.85
C ARG A 351 23.01 -8.79 17.66
N GLU A 352 23.15 -8.79 18.97
CA GLU A 352 22.00 -8.97 19.85
C GLU A 352 21.16 -7.68 19.87
N GLU A 353 19.90 -7.80 19.51
CA GLU A 353 18.92 -6.73 19.59
C GLU A 353 17.82 -7.08 20.59
N ALA A 354 17.44 -6.10 21.40
CA ALA A 354 16.38 -6.22 22.38
C ALA A 354 15.08 -5.59 21.86
N PHE A 355 14.04 -6.40 21.75
CA PHE A 355 12.71 -6.01 21.27
C PHE A 355 11.78 -5.85 22.46
N ARG A 356 11.33 -4.62 22.73
CA ARG A 356 10.27 -4.40 23.71
C ARG A 356 8.95 -4.86 23.09
N VAL A 357 8.16 -5.61 23.84
CA VAL A 357 6.88 -6.14 23.37
C VAL A 357 5.82 -5.75 24.39
N ARG A 358 4.70 -5.18 23.93
CA ARG A 358 3.57 -4.87 24.82
C ARG A 358 3.14 -6.12 25.56
N ASP A 359 2.73 -5.96 26.82
CA ASP A 359 2.25 -7.05 27.68
C ASP A 359 3.35 -8.09 28.03
N ARG A 360 4.64 -7.72 27.90
CA ARG A 360 5.78 -8.48 28.42
C ARG A 360 6.63 -7.63 29.36
N ASP A 361 7.06 -8.24 30.47
CA ASP A 361 7.87 -7.57 31.49
C ASP A 361 9.36 -7.40 31.08
N HIS A 362 9.83 -8.21 30.14
CA HIS A 362 11.22 -8.21 29.68
C HIS A 362 11.29 -8.14 28.15
N PRO A 363 12.30 -7.44 27.59
CA PRO A 363 12.55 -7.45 26.16
C PRO A 363 12.84 -8.87 25.65
N VAL A 364 12.37 -9.15 24.44
CA VAL A 364 12.75 -10.35 23.69
C VAL A 364 14.09 -10.07 23.03
N VAL A 365 15.13 -10.82 23.36
CA VAL A 365 16.45 -10.67 22.72
C VAL A 365 16.53 -11.61 21.52
N ARG A 366 17.01 -11.10 20.39
CA ARG A 366 17.29 -11.88 19.17
C ARG A 366 18.60 -11.46 18.55
N THR A 367 19.31 -12.42 18.00
CA THR A 367 20.52 -12.17 17.22
C THR A 367 20.14 -11.87 15.79
N ILE A 368 20.65 -10.77 15.25
CA ILE A 368 20.56 -10.41 13.85
C ILE A 368 21.94 -10.60 13.24
N SER A 369 22.00 -11.43 12.20
CA SER A 369 23.25 -11.78 11.51
C SER A 369 23.28 -11.13 10.13
N THR A 370 24.38 -10.45 9.83
CA THR A 370 24.60 -9.74 8.56
C THR A 370 26.01 -9.97 8.05
N THR A 371 26.24 -9.70 6.77
CA THR A 371 27.57 -9.74 6.14
C THR A 371 27.78 -8.47 5.33
N ARG A 372 28.97 -8.30 4.75
CA ARG A 372 29.23 -7.20 3.80
C ARG A 372 28.35 -7.25 2.53
N TYR A 373 27.75 -8.41 2.21
CA TYR A 373 26.89 -8.57 1.04
C TYR A 373 25.40 -8.36 1.35
N GLY A 374 24.97 -8.55 2.60
CA GLY A 374 23.57 -8.42 2.96
C GLY A 374 23.17 -9.17 4.21
N ILE A 375 21.89 -9.51 4.31
CA ILE A 375 21.30 -10.16 5.50
C ILE A 375 21.52 -11.67 5.44
N VAL A 376 21.83 -12.29 6.59
CA VAL A 376 21.87 -13.76 6.68
C VAL A 376 20.43 -14.25 6.84
N LEU A 377 19.97 -15.09 5.92
CA LEU A 377 18.64 -15.74 5.97
C LEU A 377 18.68 -16.98 6.85
N ASP A 378 19.69 -17.81 6.65
CA ASP A 378 19.93 -19.06 7.38
C ASP A 378 21.43 -19.35 7.48
N GLN A 379 21.86 -20.10 8.50
CA GLN A 379 23.26 -20.53 8.65
C GLN A 379 23.39 -21.84 9.44
N ASP A 380 24.39 -22.64 9.07
CA ASP A 380 24.73 -23.92 9.71
C ASP A 380 26.26 -24.14 9.75
N ASP A 381 26.69 -25.34 10.13
CA ASP A 381 28.10 -25.73 10.25
C ASP A 381 28.84 -25.76 8.90
N SER A 382 28.12 -25.84 7.78
CA SER A 382 28.68 -25.86 6.43
C SER A 382 28.73 -24.47 5.77
N GLY A 383 27.89 -23.54 6.18
CA GLY A 383 27.80 -22.23 5.51
C GLY A 383 26.69 -21.31 6.01
N ALA A 384 26.41 -20.30 5.19
CA ALA A 384 25.31 -19.36 5.39
C ALA A 384 24.64 -19.00 4.07
N GLU A 385 23.32 -18.84 4.09
CA GLU A 385 22.56 -18.22 3.01
C GLU A 385 22.41 -16.72 3.28
N VAL A 386 22.76 -15.90 2.30
CA VAL A 386 22.80 -14.45 2.42
C VAL A 386 21.98 -13.81 1.31
N LEU A 387 21.01 -12.98 1.68
CA LEU A 387 20.23 -12.17 0.75
C LEU A 387 20.90 -10.80 0.57
N ARG A 388 21.27 -10.53 -0.68
CA ARG A 388 21.70 -9.22 -1.17
C ARG A 388 20.53 -8.54 -1.86
N TRP A 389 20.36 -7.26 -1.61
CA TRP A 389 19.31 -6.43 -2.20
C TRP A 389 19.93 -5.14 -2.74
N ALA A 390 19.52 -4.72 -3.95
CA ALA A 390 19.98 -3.47 -4.56
C ALA A 390 19.80 -2.26 -3.63
N GLY A 391 18.75 -2.29 -2.80
CA GLY A 391 18.48 -1.25 -1.83
C GLY A 391 19.60 -1.03 -0.83
N PHE A 392 20.34 -2.06 -0.42
CA PHE A 392 21.48 -1.90 0.51
C PHE A 392 22.64 -1.08 -0.07
N GLU A 393 22.73 -0.96 -1.41
CA GLU A 393 23.85 -0.33 -2.12
C GLU A 393 23.52 1.06 -2.64
N LEU A 394 22.24 1.37 -2.86
CA LEU A 394 21.80 2.61 -3.50
C LEU A 394 21.59 3.76 -2.51
N PRO A 395 21.85 5.03 -2.89
CA PRO A 395 21.72 6.15 -1.97
C PRO A 395 20.27 6.41 -1.54
N VAL A 396 20.03 6.55 -0.24
CA VAL A 396 18.69 6.66 0.35
C VAL A 396 18.00 7.98 0.01
N ALA A 397 18.74 9.09 0.00
CA ALA A 397 18.16 10.43 -0.19
C ALA A 397 17.59 10.68 -1.60
N ARG A 398 17.90 9.81 -2.58
CA ARG A 398 17.48 9.97 -3.99
C ARG A 398 15.98 10.07 -4.16
N LEU A 399 15.22 9.25 -3.43
CA LEU A 399 13.76 9.26 -3.54
C LEU A 399 13.15 10.62 -3.16
N VAL A 400 13.65 11.24 -2.08
CA VAL A 400 13.14 12.54 -1.62
C VAL A 400 13.58 13.66 -2.56
N ALA A 401 14.88 13.71 -2.88
CA ALA A 401 15.42 14.76 -3.73
C ALA A 401 14.76 14.75 -5.11
N ASN A 402 14.70 13.59 -5.77
CA ASN A 402 14.14 13.49 -7.10
C ASN A 402 12.60 13.52 -7.10
N GLY A 403 11.94 13.17 -5.99
CA GLY A 403 10.51 13.41 -5.81
C GLY A 403 10.16 14.90 -5.87
N LEU A 404 10.94 15.75 -5.21
CA LEU A 404 10.80 17.21 -5.28
C LEU A 404 11.12 17.74 -6.69
N GLU A 405 12.14 17.20 -7.36
CA GLU A 405 12.46 17.61 -8.74
C GLU A 405 11.37 17.21 -9.75
N ILE A 406 10.71 16.06 -9.59
CA ILE A 406 9.52 15.70 -10.39
C ILE A 406 8.41 16.75 -10.21
N ASN A 407 8.20 17.23 -8.99
CA ASN A 407 7.16 18.24 -8.70
C ASN A 407 7.46 19.58 -9.40
N ARG A 408 8.75 19.88 -9.63
CA ARG A 408 9.22 21.09 -10.32
C ARG A 408 9.32 20.94 -11.85
N ALA A 409 9.46 19.72 -12.35
CA ALA A 409 9.73 19.43 -13.75
C ALA A 409 8.78 20.15 -14.73
N GLY A 410 9.34 20.68 -15.80
CA GLY A 410 8.61 21.49 -16.78
C GLY A 410 8.25 20.75 -18.06
N ASN A 411 8.94 19.64 -18.36
CA ASN A 411 8.85 18.90 -19.61
C ASN A 411 9.39 17.47 -19.42
N PHE A 412 9.32 16.66 -20.47
CA PHE A 412 9.73 15.26 -20.40
C PHE A 412 11.21 15.08 -20.06
N GLU A 413 12.10 15.96 -20.53
CA GLU A 413 13.54 15.85 -20.27
C GLU A 413 13.86 16.04 -18.78
N SER A 414 13.36 17.13 -18.18
CA SER A 414 13.52 17.40 -16.74
C SER A 414 12.83 16.33 -15.89
N PHE A 415 11.66 15.87 -16.30
CA PHE A 415 10.96 14.75 -15.67
C PHE A 415 11.78 13.47 -15.70
N ARG A 416 12.27 13.07 -16.88
CA ARG A 416 13.08 11.85 -17.06
C ARG A 416 14.36 11.91 -16.24
N ALA A 417 15.04 13.06 -16.21
CA ALA A 417 16.26 13.22 -15.44
C ALA A 417 16.06 12.89 -13.95
N ALA A 418 14.95 13.34 -13.36
CA ALA A 418 14.60 13.04 -11.97
C ALA A 418 14.05 11.61 -11.80
N ALA A 419 13.06 11.23 -12.62
CA ALA A 419 12.34 9.96 -12.51
C ALA A 419 13.22 8.73 -12.79
N SER A 420 14.32 8.87 -13.52
CA SER A 420 15.21 7.74 -13.82
C SER A 420 16.06 7.29 -12.63
N ASP A 421 16.27 8.12 -11.60
CA ASP A 421 17.17 7.82 -10.46
C ASP A 421 16.46 7.94 -9.10
N MET A 422 15.46 7.10 -8.83
CA MET A 422 14.69 7.14 -7.57
C MET A 422 15.32 6.27 -6.46
N GLY A 423 16.64 6.09 -6.48
CA GLY A 423 17.33 5.13 -5.60
C GLY A 423 16.90 3.69 -5.90
N ALA A 424 16.46 2.96 -4.88
CA ALA A 424 16.01 1.57 -5.03
C ALA A 424 14.53 1.42 -5.42
N LEU A 425 13.82 2.52 -5.63
CA LEU A 425 12.41 2.48 -6.01
C LEU A 425 12.26 1.89 -7.42
N SER A 426 11.71 0.68 -7.50
CA SER A 426 11.45 -0.02 -8.77
C SER A 426 10.02 0.27 -9.26
N VAL A 427 9.87 1.32 -10.07
CA VAL A 427 8.57 1.71 -10.64
C VAL A 427 8.68 2.08 -12.12
N ASN A 428 7.55 1.99 -12.80
CA ASN A 428 7.35 2.51 -14.14
C ASN A 428 6.56 3.81 -14.03
N TRP A 429 7.16 4.92 -14.46
CA TRP A 429 6.53 6.23 -14.51
C TRP A 429 5.81 6.44 -15.83
N SER A 430 4.66 7.10 -15.74
CA SER A 430 3.86 7.59 -16.85
C SER A 430 3.87 9.11 -16.83
N TYR A 431 3.76 9.71 -18.02
CA TYR A 431 3.89 11.14 -18.22
C TYR A 431 2.91 11.62 -19.27
N SER A 432 2.36 12.82 -19.07
CA SER A 432 1.77 13.65 -20.13
C SER A 432 2.02 15.14 -19.87
N ASP A 433 1.87 15.99 -20.89
CA ASP A 433 2.01 17.43 -20.73
C ASP A 433 1.04 18.28 -21.58
N ARG A 434 1.00 19.58 -21.26
CA ARG A 434 0.23 20.58 -22.01
C ARG A 434 0.58 20.69 -23.49
N ALA A 435 1.81 20.29 -23.87
CA ALA A 435 2.25 20.35 -25.25
C ALA A 435 1.75 19.15 -26.08
N GLY A 436 1.03 18.21 -25.45
CA GLY A 436 0.48 17.03 -26.10
C GLY A 436 1.42 15.83 -26.10
N ASN A 437 2.53 15.89 -25.35
CA ASN A 437 3.44 14.75 -25.25
C ASN A 437 2.88 13.71 -24.28
N ILE A 438 3.14 12.43 -24.57
CA ILE A 438 2.96 11.31 -23.66
C ILE A 438 4.27 10.55 -23.51
N GLY A 439 4.58 10.11 -22.29
CA GLY A 439 5.89 9.54 -21.99
C GLY A 439 5.88 8.43 -20.95
N TYR A 440 6.98 7.69 -20.95
CA TYR A 440 7.26 6.57 -20.07
C TYR A 440 8.72 6.62 -19.62
N VAL A 441 8.98 6.36 -18.33
CA VAL A 441 10.33 6.27 -17.77
C VAL A 441 10.37 5.16 -16.71
N GLN A 442 11.34 4.26 -16.78
CA GLN A 442 11.55 3.26 -15.72
C GLN A 442 12.63 3.72 -14.73
N SER A 443 12.31 3.72 -13.44
CA SER A 443 13.24 4.11 -12.37
C SER A 443 14.04 2.96 -11.77
N THR A 444 13.77 1.73 -12.21
CA THR A 444 14.36 0.50 -11.66
C THR A 444 15.89 0.51 -11.78
N PRO A 445 16.63 0.27 -10.68
CA PRO A 445 18.07 0.03 -10.74
C PRO A 445 18.36 -1.38 -11.27
N ILE A 446 18.34 -1.54 -12.60
CA ILE A 446 18.53 -2.85 -13.25
C ILE A 446 19.96 -3.37 -12.95
N PRO A 447 20.13 -4.50 -12.24
CA PRO A 447 21.46 -5.04 -11.93
C PRO A 447 22.16 -5.60 -13.17
N ILE A 448 23.46 -5.33 -13.33
CA ILE A 448 24.28 -5.86 -14.43
C ILE A 448 24.83 -7.23 -14.04
N ARG A 449 24.17 -8.29 -14.51
CA ARG A 449 24.48 -9.69 -14.19
C ARG A 449 25.33 -10.35 -15.27
N GLN A 450 26.11 -11.37 -14.88
CA GLN A 450 26.88 -12.23 -15.80
C GLN A 450 26.35 -13.66 -15.85
N HIS A 451 25.18 -13.91 -15.26
CA HIS A 451 24.49 -15.18 -15.24
C HIS A 451 23.05 -14.98 -15.73
N GLU A 452 22.44 -16.08 -16.20
CA GLU A 452 21.05 -16.11 -16.66
C GLU A 452 20.15 -17.01 -15.78
N THR A 453 20.70 -17.53 -14.67
CA THR A 453 19.94 -18.29 -13.68
C THR A 453 19.32 -17.33 -12.67
N PHE A 454 18.00 -17.37 -12.52
CA PHE A 454 17.25 -16.51 -11.61
C PHE A 454 16.43 -17.34 -10.62
N TYR A 455 15.98 -16.71 -9.53
CA TYR A 455 15.12 -17.32 -8.51
C TYR A 455 15.69 -18.61 -7.91
N THR A 456 17.01 -18.64 -7.68
CA THR A 456 17.72 -19.75 -7.05
C THR A 456 18.72 -19.21 -6.02
N THR A 457 19.26 -20.09 -5.19
CA THR A 457 20.47 -19.80 -4.42
C THR A 457 21.69 -19.97 -5.33
N LEU A 458 22.56 -18.96 -5.37
CA LEU A 458 23.81 -18.93 -6.15
C LEU A 458 25.01 -19.25 -5.27
N GLU A 459 26.09 -19.79 -5.85
CA GLU A 459 27.35 -19.98 -5.12
C GLU A 459 27.99 -18.62 -4.83
N GLY A 460 28.11 -18.27 -3.55
CA GLY A 460 28.57 -16.95 -3.11
C GLY A 460 30.07 -16.75 -3.25
N ALA A 461 30.87 -17.81 -3.35
CA ALA A 461 32.33 -17.69 -3.56
C ALA A 461 32.69 -17.41 -5.04
N GLU A 462 31.76 -17.64 -5.97
CA GLU A 462 31.98 -17.51 -7.41
C GLU A 462 31.82 -16.04 -7.86
N PRO A 463 32.89 -15.34 -8.28
CA PRO A 463 32.82 -13.92 -8.63
C PRO A 463 31.83 -13.60 -9.75
N THR A 464 31.60 -14.53 -10.68
CA THR A 464 30.66 -14.31 -11.81
C THR A 464 29.18 -14.30 -11.40
N ASN A 465 28.85 -14.78 -10.20
CA ASN A 465 27.48 -14.74 -9.66
C ASN A 465 27.10 -13.38 -9.07
N HIS A 466 28.04 -12.44 -8.92
CA HIS A 466 27.75 -11.12 -8.35
C HIS A 466 27.49 -10.07 -9.42
N TRP A 467 26.42 -9.27 -9.27
CA TRP A 467 26.20 -8.13 -10.16
C TRP A 467 27.33 -7.09 -10.09
N ARG A 468 27.62 -6.47 -11.24
CA ARG A 468 28.66 -5.43 -11.42
C ARG A 468 28.05 -4.03 -11.44
N GLY A 469 27.29 -3.70 -10.40
CA GLY A 469 26.54 -2.46 -10.30
C GLY A 469 25.23 -2.48 -11.09
N PHE A 470 24.76 -1.30 -11.48
CA PHE A 470 23.45 -1.09 -12.08
C PHE A 470 23.55 -0.34 -13.40
N VAL A 471 22.59 -0.57 -14.28
CA VAL A 471 22.43 0.19 -15.53
C VAL A 471 22.28 1.68 -15.19
N ALA A 472 23.04 2.51 -15.90
CA ALA A 472 23.04 3.96 -15.74
C ALA A 472 21.63 4.53 -15.95
N ALA A 473 21.26 5.56 -15.18
CA ALA A 473 19.89 6.08 -15.16
C ALA A 473 19.40 6.54 -16.54
N ASP A 474 20.27 7.14 -17.34
CA ASP A 474 19.99 7.60 -18.70
C ASP A 474 19.82 6.47 -19.72
N GLN A 475 20.31 5.26 -19.42
CA GLN A 475 20.20 4.07 -20.26
C GLN A 475 18.98 3.19 -19.93
N ARG A 476 18.19 3.54 -18.90
CA ARG A 476 17.01 2.79 -18.51
C ARG A 476 15.87 2.94 -19.53
N PRO A 477 14.96 1.96 -19.63
CA PRO A 477 13.84 2.01 -20.56
C PRO A 477 13.02 3.30 -20.41
N HIS A 478 12.82 3.98 -21.53
CA HIS A 478 11.98 5.17 -21.63
C HIS A 478 11.35 5.24 -23.02
N SER A 479 10.25 5.98 -23.15
CA SER A 479 9.59 6.24 -24.42
C SER A 479 8.94 7.64 -24.37
N LEU A 480 8.93 8.33 -25.50
CA LEU A 480 8.25 9.61 -25.69
C LEU A 480 7.50 9.54 -27.03
N ASN A 481 6.20 9.80 -27.01
CA ASN A 481 5.32 9.87 -28.17
C ASN A 481 5.44 8.64 -29.11
N PRO A 482 5.14 7.42 -28.64
CA PRO A 482 5.18 6.24 -29.50
C PRO A 482 4.13 6.35 -30.63
N GLU A 483 4.44 5.78 -31.80
CA GLU A 483 3.59 5.86 -33.00
C GLU A 483 2.15 5.40 -32.80
N GLN A 484 1.92 4.45 -31.88
CA GLN A 484 0.58 3.94 -31.57
C GLN A 484 -0.35 4.97 -30.89
N GLY A 485 0.19 6.12 -30.45
CA GLY A 485 -0.58 7.22 -29.87
C GLY A 485 -1.10 6.99 -28.46
N TRP A 486 -0.63 5.93 -27.78
CA TRP A 486 -0.95 5.67 -26.37
C TRP A 486 0.16 4.92 -25.66
N LEU A 487 0.25 5.11 -24.34
CA LEU A 487 1.11 4.37 -23.43
C LEU A 487 0.23 3.82 -22.30
N ALA A 488 0.48 2.59 -21.88
CA ALA A 488 -0.20 2.02 -20.71
C ALA A 488 0.75 1.11 -19.93
N ASN A 489 0.58 1.10 -18.61
CA ASN A 489 1.25 0.15 -17.75
C ASN A 489 0.28 -0.41 -16.71
N SER A 490 0.27 -1.74 -16.63
CA SER A 490 -0.46 -2.52 -15.63
C SER A 490 0.49 -3.46 -14.89
N ASN A 491 1.71 -3.00 -14.57
CA ASN A 491 2.85 -3.80 -14.07
C ASN A 491 3.38 -4.83 -15.08
N ASN A 492 3.18 -4.57 -16.37
CA ASN A 492 3.75 -5.34 -17.45
C ASN A 492 5.24 -5.00 -17.67
N HIS A 493 5.91 -5.82 -18.46
CA HIS A 493 7.31 -5.64 -18.83
C HIS A 493 7.49 -4.32 -19.60
N ALA A 494 8.56 -3.58 -19.26
CA ALA A 494 8.82 -2.25 -19.80
C ALA A 494 9.23 -2.26 -21.27
N ALA A 495 10.14 -3.16 -21.64
CA ALA A 495 10.64 -3.29 -23.01
C ALA A 495 11.10 -4.73 -23.24
N ILE A 496 10.39 -5.50 -24.08
CA ILE A 496 10.69 -6.92 -24.32
C ILE A 496 12.10 -7.08 -24.94
N ASP A 497 12.52 -6.13 -25.78
CA ASP A 497 13.83 -6.14 -26.46
C ASP A 497 14.92 -5.36 -25.70
N SER A 498 14.81 -5.25 -24.37
CA SER A 498 15.83 -4.60 -23.55
C SER A 498 17.19 -5.29 -23.71
N PRO A 499 18.30 -4.55 -23.90
CA PRO A 499 19.65 -5.14 -23.91
C PRO A 499 20.07 -5.67 -22.53
N TRP A 500 19.31 -5.33 -21.48
CA TRP A 500 19.52 -5.78 -20.11
C TRP A 500 18.42 -6.76 -19.70
N PRO A 501 18.76 -7.98 -19.27
CA PRO A 501 17.78 -8.90 -18.71
C PRO A 501 17.08 -8.29 -17.49
N MET A 502 15.75 -8.30 -17.51
CA MET A 502 14.92 -7.83 -16.40
C MET A 502 14.02 -8.99 -15.93
N PRO A 503 14.58 -10.03 -15.31
CA PRO A 503 13.77 -11.08 -14.68
C PRO A 503 12.79 -10.41 -13.71
N GLY A 504 11.53 -10.82 -13.75
CA GLY A 504 10.49 -10.23 -12.92
C GLY A 504 9.15 -10.94 -13.04
N PHE A 505 8.21 -10.54 -12.18
CA PHE A 505 6.87 -11.12 -12.13
C PHE A 505 5.82 -10.16 -12.69
N TYR A 506 5.77 -10.07 -14.02
CA TYR A 506 4.96 -9.10 -14.74
C TYR A 506 3.49 -9.51 -14.84
N LYS A 507 2.57 -8.53 -14.79
CA LYS A 507 1.13 -8.77 -14.90
C LYS A 507 0.63 -8.43 -16.31
N HIS A 508 0.13 -9.42 -17.03
CA HIS A 508 -0.22 -9.27 -18.45
C HIS A 508 -1.73 -9.17 -18.72
N LEU A 509 -2.58 -9.81 -17.91
CA LEU A 509 -4.03 -9.87 -18.14
C LEU A 509 -4.66 -8.48 -18.22
N ARG A 510 -4.45 -7.64 -17.20
CA ARG A 510 -4.96 -6.25 -17.21
C ARG A 510 -4.41 -5.42 -18.37
N MET A 511 -3.13 -5.62 -18.70
CA MET A 511 -2.52 -4.91 -19.84
C MET A 511 -3.16 -5.30 -21.18
N ARG A 512 -3.52 -6.58 -21.38
CA ARG A 512 -4.27 -7.02 -22.57
C ARG A 512 -5.61 -6.31 -22.67
N ARG A 513 -6.33 -6.19 -21.55
CA ARG A 513 -7.61 -5.47 -21.50
C ARG A 513 -7.44 -3.99 -21.83
N ALA A 514 -6.46 -3.32 -21.22
CA ALA A 514 -6.15 -1.91 -21.51
C ALA A 514 -5.76 -1.70 -22.98
N ALA A 515 -4.88 -2.54 -23.52
CA ALA A 515 -4.43 -2.45 -24.90
C ALA A 515 -5.58 -2.67 -25.89
N ALA A 516 -6.50 -3.60 -25.60
CA ALA A 516 -7.69 -3.84 -26.43
C ALA A 516 -8.58 -2.58 -26.53
N TRP A 517 -8.80 -1.87 -25.40
CA TRP A 517 -9.52 -0.60 -25.42
C TRP A 517 -8.76 0.47 -26.20
N LEU A 518 -7.52 0.73 -25.83
CA LEU A 518 -6.71 1.84 -26.37
C LEU A 518 -6.38 1.68 -27.85
N SER A 519 -6.27 0.44 -28.34
CA SER A 519 -6.05 0.16 -29.77
C SER A 519 -7.33 0.27 -30.61
N GLY A 520 -8.49 -0.01 -30.02
CA GLY A 520 -9.78 -0.02 -30.72
C GLY A 520 -10.42 1.36 -30.88
N GLY A 521 -10.14 2.30 -29.97
CA GLY A 521 -10.69 3.67 -29.99
C GLY A 521 -9.78 4.70 -30.66
N ASN A 522 -10.37 5.76 -31.21
CA ASN A 522 -9.64 6.88 -31.84
C ASN A 522 -10.08 8.28 -31.34
N GLU A 523 -11.02 8.37 -30.39
CA GLU A 523 -11.55 9.64 -29.87
C GLU A 523 -11.91 9.51 -28.38
N PHE A 524 -10.92 9.22 -27.55
CA PHE A 524 -11.12 9.06 -26.10
C PHE A 524 -11.48 10.38 -25.42
N THR A 525 -12.33 10.30 -24.40
CA THR A 525 -12.70 11.39 -23.49
C THR A 525 -12.23 11.10 -22.07
N ALA A 526 -12.25 12.10 -21.20
CA ALA A 526 -12.06 11.89 -19.76
C ALA A 526 -13.07 10.87 -19.18
N ALA A 527 -14.31 10.85 -19.69
CA ALA A 527 -15.32 9.87 -19.29
C ALA A 527 -14.94 8.43 -19.67
N ASP A 528 -14.31 8.23 -20.83
CA ASP A 528 -13.79 6.91 -21.22
C ASP A 528 -12.65 6.46 -20.31
N MET A 529 -11.78 7.37 -19.87
CA MET A 529 -10.74 7.06 -18.89
C MET A 529 -11.35 6.63 -17.55
N HIS A 530 -12.40 7.29 -17.08
CA HIS A 530 -13.13 6.86 -15.88
C HIS A 530 -13.80 5.50 -16.08
N ALA A 531 -14.41 5.25 -17.25
CA ALA A 531 -15.02 3.97 -17.56
C ALA A 531 -13.98 2.82 -17.55
N MET A 532 -12.77 3.07 -18.07
CA MET A 532 -11.66 2.11 -17.99
C MET A 532 -11.30 1.76 -16.55
N GLN A 533 -11.20 2.75 -15.66
CA GLN A 533 -10.90 2.55 -14.24
C GLN A 533 -12.00 1.75 -13.49
N MET A 534 -13.19 1.63 -14.08
CA MET A 534 -14.33 0.91 -13.52
C MET A 534 -14.62 -0.42 -14.23
N ASP A 535 -13.84 -0.80 -15.24
CA ASP A 535 -14.06 -2.03 -16.02
C ASP A 535 -13.77 -3.30 -15.21
N TYR A 536 -14.82 -4.09 -14.97
CA TYR A 536 -14.77 -5.40 -14.28
C TYR A 536 -14.62 -6.60 -15.23
N THR A 537 -14.45 -6.37 -16.53
CA THR A 537 -14.23 -7.46 -17.48
C THR A 537 -12.89 -8.16 -17.18
N SER A 538 -12.92 -9.47 -16.94
CA SER A 538 -11.74 -10.24 -16.57
C SER A 538 -11.17 -11.02 -17.75
N GLU A 539 -9.95 -10.71 -18.18
CA GLU A 539 -9.26 -11.46 -19.24
C GLU A 539 -9.03 -12.93 -18.85
N ARG A 540 -8.92 -13.22 -17.54
CA ARG A 540 -8.89 -14.60 -17.03
C ARG A 540 -10.22 -15.31 -17.26
N ALA A 541 -11.32 -14.64 -16.95
CA ALA A 541 -12.65 -15.20 -17.15
C ALA A 541 -12.89 -15.48 -18.63
N LEU A 542 -12.56 -14.52 -19.50
CA LEU A 542 -12.66 -14.68 -20.95
C LEU A 542 -11.79 -15.84 -21.47
N LYS A 543 -10.59 -16.03 -20.93
CA LYS A 543 -9.70 -17.14 -21.31
C LYS A 543 -10.28 -18.51 -20.94
N TRP A 544 -10.88 -18.65 -19.76
CA TRP A 544 -11.21 -19.96 -19.18
C TRP A 544 -12.71 -20.31 -19.10
N LYS A 545 -13.62 -19.37 -19.40
CA LYS A 545 -15.07 -19.60 -19.35
C LYS A 545 -15.52 -20.77 -20.22
N ASP A 546 -14.96 -20.91 -21.41
CA ASP A 546 -15.39 -21.95 -22.37
C ASP A 546 -14.87 -23.33 -21.97
N TRP A 547 -13.70 -23.40 -21.32
CA TRP A 547 -13.21 -24.63 -20.71
C TRP A 547 -14.14 -25.09 -19.58
N LEU A 548 -14.48 -24.18 -18.65
CA LEU A 548 -15.47 -24.49 -17.60
C LEU A 548 -16.83 -24.87 -18.19
N ALA A 549 -17.25 -24.24 -19.29
CA ALA A 549 -18.48 -24.60 -19.98
C ALA A 549 -18.43 -26.01 -20.58
N GLY A 550 -17.27 -26.42 -21.13
CA GLY A 550 -17.02 -27.81 -21.56
C GLY A 550 -17.18 -28.79 -20.41
N ILE A 551 -16.47 -28.56 -19.30
CA ILE A 551 -16.58 -29.37 -18.08
C ILE A 551 -18.02 -29.45 -17.57
N ALA A 552 -18.76 -28.34 -17.60
CA ALA A 552 -20.17 -28.32 -17.21
C ALA A 552 -21.04 -29.18 -18.14
N ALA A 553 -20.83 -29.13 -19.46
CA ALA A 553 -21.55 -29.95 -20.42
C ALA A 553 -21.24 -31.45 -20.25
N ASP A 554 -19.97 -31.82 -20.13
CA ASP A 554 -19.51 -33.21 -19.97
C ASP A 554 -20.06 -33.86 -18.70
N THR A 555 -20.40 -33.05 -17.70
CA THR A 555 -20.97 -33.49 -16.43
C THR A 555 -22.50 -33.31 -16.36
N GLY A 556 -23.15 -33.06 -17.50
CA GLY A 556 -24.60 -33.01 -17.66
C GLY A 556 -25.28 -31.69 -17.23
N ARG A 557 -24.52 -30.61 -17.06
CA ARG A 557 -25.01 -29.28 -16.63
C ARG A 557 -25.15 -28.31 -17.81
N GLU A 558 -25.96 -28.66 -18.79
CA GLU A 558 -26.13 -27.90 -20.05
C GLU A 558 -26.54 -26.44 -19.86
N ARG A 559 -27.41 -26.14 -18.88
CA ARG A 559 -27.81 -24.75 -18.58
C ARG A 559 -26.60 -23.91 -18.16
N ILE A 560 -25.76 -24.45 -17.28
CA ILE A 560 -24.55 -23.77 -16.80
C ILE A 560 -23.57 -23.57 -17.94
N ALA A 561 -23.38 -24.58 -18.80
CA ALA A 561 -22.54 -24.48 -19.97
C ALA A 561 -23.01 -23.37 -20.94
N ALA A 562 -24.31 -23.28 -21.20
CA ALA A 562 -24.89 -22.23 -22.03
C ALA A 562 -24.71 -20.83 -21.43
N GLU A 563 -24.96 -20.68 -20.13
CA GLU A 563 -24.77 -19.41 -19.40
C GLU A 563 -23.31 -18.96 -19.43
N LEU A 564 -22.35 -19.86 -19.18
CA LEU A 564 -20.91 -19.55 -19.24
C LEU A 564 -20.45 -19.13 -20.64
N ARG A 565 -20.90 -19.83 -21.70
CA ARG A 565 -20.57 -19.47 -23.10
C ARG A 565 -21.16 -18.11 -23.48
N ALA A 566 -22.35 -17.78 -22.99
CA ALA A 566 -23.00 -16.50 -23.25
C ALA A 566 -22.44 -15.34 -22.40
N TRP A 567 -21.87 -15.62 -21.22
CA TRP A 567 -21.37 -14.60 -20.30
C TRP A 567 -20.21 -13.80 -20.90
N ASP A 568 -20.26 -12.49 -20.73
CA ASP A 568 -19.30 -11.51 -21.27
C ASP A 568 -18.00 -11.38 -20.46
N GLY A 569 -17.84 -12.16 -19.39
CA GLY A 569 -16.65 -12.13 -18.53
C GLY A 569 -16.62 -10.96 -17.55
N VAL A 570 -17.71 -10.18 -17.42
CA VAL A 570 -17.81 -9.08 -16.45
C VAL A 570 -18.00 -9.65 -15.04
N MET A 571 -17.02 -9.39 -14.16
CA MET A 571 -17.01 -9.82 -12.75
C MET A 571 -17.86 -8.89 -11.88
N ASP A 572 -19.12 -8.65 -12.26
CA ASP A 572 -20.02 -7.77 -11.51
C ASP A 572 -20.46 -8.39 -10.17
N ALA A 573 -20.65 -7.56 -9.14
CA ALA A 573 -21.07 -8.02 -7.82
C ALA A 573 -22.46 -8.69 -7.82
N GLY A 574 -23.36 -8.31 -8.74
CA GLY A 574 -24.68 -8.92 -8.91
C GLY A 574 -24.69 -10.21 -9.73
N SER A 575 -23.58 -10.58 -10.39
CA SER A 575 -23.55 -11.69 -11.34
C SER A 575 -23.36 -13.06 -10.66
N GLU A 576 -24.35 -13.94 -10.85
CA GLU A 576 -24.28 -15.36 -10.43
C GLU A 576 -23.25 -16.15 -11.23
N THR A 577 -23.13 -15.91 -12.54
CA THR A 577 -22.13 -16.57 -13.39
C THR A 577 -20.72 -16.16 -13.01
N ALA A 578 -20.50 -14.89 -12.64
CA ALA A 578 -19.22 -14.43 -12.09
C ALA A 578 -18.91 -15.09 -10.74
N GLY A 579 -19.92 -15.23 -9.86
CA GLY A 579 -19.77 -15.93 -8.59
C GLY A 579 -19.42 -17.41 -8.76
N LEU A 580 -20.09 -18.11 -9.69
CA LEU A 580 -19.78 -19.48 -10.09
C LEU A 580 -18.32 -19.60 -10.57
N PHE A 581 -17.91 -18.76 -11.52
CA PHE A 581 -16.55 -18.78 -12.06
C PHE A 581 -15.50 -18.49 -10.97
N ALA A 582 -15.74 -17.48 -10.13
CA ALA A 582 -14.82 -17.09 -9.06
C ALA A 582 -14.58 -18.23 -8.06
N LEU A 583 -15.64 -18.93 -7.63
CA LEU A 583 -15.52 -20.06 -6.71
C LEU A 583 -14.84 -21.26 -7.36
N TRP A 584 -15.24 -21.60 -8.58
CA TRP A 584 -14.61 -22.69 -9.33
C TRP A 584 -13.10 -22.47 -9.44
N TRP A 585 -12.68 -21.25 -9.79
CA TRP A 585 -11.27 -20.88 -9.87
C TRP A 585 -10.54 -21.00 -8.52
N GLN A 586 -11.21 -20.74 -7.39
CA GLN A 586 -10.59 -20.87 -6.06
C GLN A 586 -10.43 -22.33 -5.60
N PHE A 587 -11.37 -23.21 -5.98
CA PHE A 587 -11.32 -24.63 -5.63
C PHE A 587 -10.36 -25.42 -6.52
N LEU A 588 -10.21 -25.02 -7.79
CA LEU A 588 -9.38 -25.70 -8.79
C LEU A 588 -7.96 -26.03 -8.30
N PRO A 589 -7.11 -25.08 -7.84
CA PRO A 589 -5.74 -25.38 -7.45
C PRO A 589 -5.62 -26.35 -6.28
N ARG A 590 -6.65 -26.47 -5.43
CA ARG A 590 -6.63 -27.46 -4.36
C ARG A 590 -6.65 -28.87 -4.92
N HIS A 591 -7.54 -29.16 -5.88
CA HIS A 591 -7.65 -30.49 -6.48
C HIS A 591 -6.44 -30.90 -7.32
N ILE A 592 -5.60 -29.94 -7.66
CA ILE A 592 -4.39 -30.11 -8.46
C ILE A 592 -3.17 -30.39 -7.59
N PHE A 593 -3.04 -29.64 -6.48
CA PHE A 593 -1.79 -29.54 -5.73
C PHE A 593 -1.89 -30.03 -4.27
N ASP A 594 -3.07 -30.41 -3.73
CA ASP A 594 -3.19 -30.83 -2.30
C ASP A 594 -2.26 -32.00 -1.95
N ASP A 595 -2.10 -32.97 -2.87
CA ASP A 595 -1.27 -34.16 -2.66
C ASP A 595 0.12 -34.05 -3.33
N SER A 596 0.54 -32.82 -3.69
CA SER A 596 1.83 -32.59 -4.38
C SER A 596 3.00 -32.53 -3.40
N GLU A 597 4.23 -32.56 -3.93
CA GLU A 597 5.47 -32.36 -3.16
C GLU A 597 5.67 -30.91 -2.67
N LEU A 598 4.73 -29.99 -2.98
CA LEU A 598 4.76 -28.62 -2.47
C LEU A 598 4.45 -28.58 -0.97
N ALA A 599 5.19 -27.74 -0.23
CA ALA A 599 4.97 -27.55 1.21
C ALA A 599 3.56 -26.99 1.55
N ASP A 600 2.94 -26.24 0.62
CA ASP A 600 1.55 -25.79 0.68
C ASP A 600 0.98 -25.76 -0.74
N TRP A 601 -0.15 -26.44 -0.98
CA TRP A 601 -0.86 -26.43 -2.28
C TRP A 601 -1.20 -25.02 -2.78
N ARG A 602 -1.30 -24.04 -1.86
CA ARG A 602 -1.52 -22.64 -2.20
C ARG A 602 -0.38 -22.03 -3.01
N ILE A 603 0.83 -22.58 -2.91
CA ILE A 603 1.96 -22.21 -3.77
C ILE A 603 1.58 -22.50 -5.23
N GLY A 604 1.00 -23.67 -5.52
CA GLY A 604 0.59 -24.04 -6.87
C GLY A 604 -0.47 -23.13 -7.51
N ARG A 605 -1.19 -22.30 -6.72
CA ARG A 605 -2.09 -21.27 -7.27
C ARG A 605 -1.39 -20.31 -8.24
N THR A 606 -0.09 -20.08 -8.05
CA THR A 606 0.72 -19.18 -8.88
C THR A 606 1.03 -19.77 -10.25
N LEU A 607 1.04 -21.09 -10.31
CA LEU A 607 1.33 -21.90 -11.48
C LEU A 607 0.07 -22.22 -12.27
N LEU A 608 -1.12 -21.89 -11.76
CA LEU A 608 -2.37 -22.44 -12.28
C LEU A 608 -2.67 -22.05 -13.73
N ASP A 609 -2.60 -20.75 -14.06
CA ASP A 609 -2.87 -20.25 -15.42
C ASP A 609 -1.91 -20.90 -16.45
N ASP A 610 -0.68 -21.16 -16.03
CA ASP A 610 0.42 -21.71 -16.81
C ASP A 610 0.28 -23.23 -16.97
N TRP A 611 0.02 -23.92 -15.87
CA TRP A 611 -0.13 -25.37 -15.82
C TRP A 611 -1.33 -25.88 -16.61
N ILE A 612 -2.45 -25.14 -16.64
CA ILE A 612 -3.57 -25.48 -17.52
C ILE A 612 -3.21 -25.28 -19.01
N SER A 613 -2.26 -24.38 -19.31
CA SER A 613 -1.88 -24.03 -20.69
C SER A 613 -0.76 -24.91 -21.28
N LEU A 614 -0.02 -25.65 -20.46
CA LEU A 614 1.09 -26.52 -20.87
C LEU A 614 0.64 -27.98 -21.09
N PRO A 615 1.37 -28.77 -21.89
CA PRO A 615 1.17 -30.22 -21.97
C PRO A 615 1.30 -30.89 -20.59
N PRO A 616 0.46 -31.88 -20.25
CA PRO A 616 0.47 -32.53 -18.93
C PRO A 616 1.81 -33.19 -18.53
N ASP A 617 2.63 -33.56 -19.51
CA ASP A 617 3.89 -34.29 -19.32
C ASP A 617 5.08 -33.38 -18.95
N ASP A 618 4.91 -32.05 -18.97
CA ASP A 618 6.00 -31.08 -18.73
C ASP A 618 6.08 -30.61 -17.25
N PHE A 619 5.15 -31.04 -16.38
CA PHE A 619 5.03 -30.58 -14.98
C PHE A 619 4.69 -31.74 -14.00
N ASP A 620 5.72 -32.37 -13.42
CA ASP A 620 5.60 -33.52 -12.49
C ASP A 620 5.04 -33.17 -11.08
N LEU A 621 4.66 -31.92 -10.81
CA LEU A 621 4.16 -31.48 -9.50
C LEU A 621 2.65 -31.64 -9.31
N ALA A 622 1.90 -31.93 -10.37
CA ALA A 622 0.47 -32.05 -10.26
C ALA A 622 0.00 -33.48 -10.04
N THR A 623 -1.01 -33.63 -9.21
CA THR A 623 -1.45 -34.95 -8.72
C THR A 623 -2.61 -35.51 -9.55
N MET A 624 -3.15 -34.70 -10.47
CA MET A 624 -4.37 -34.99 -11.21
C MET A 624 -4.38 -34.34 -12.59
N PRO A 625 -4.98 -34.97 -13.62
CA PRO A 625 -5.25 -34.29 -14.89
C PRO A 625 -6.13 -33.04 -14.72
N PRO A 626 -5.85 -31.93 -15.43
CA PRO A 626 -6.59 -30.67 -15.29
C PRO A 626 -8.11 -30.80 -15.43
N ASP A 627 -8.62 -31.56 -16.40
CA ASP A 627 -10.06 -31.72 -16.62
C ASP A 627 -10.77 -32.43 -15.45
N ILE A 628 -10.12 -33.43 -14.84
CA ILE A 628 -10.67 -34.14 -13.68
C ILE A 628 -10.68 -33.19 -12.47
N ALA A 629 -9.61 -32.42 -12.28
CA ALA A 629 -9.55 -31.42 -11.21
C ALA A 629 -10.61 -30.32 -11.40
N ALA A 630 -10.82 -29.87 -12.64
CA ALA A 630 -11.84 -28.90 -13.00
C ALA A 630 -13.26 -29.41 -12.76
N GLN A 631 -13.54 -30.69 -13.06
CA GLN A 631 -14.80 -31.33 -12.72
C GLN A 631 -15.04 -31.32 -11.20
N ARG A 632 -14.05 -31.73 -10.40
CA ARG A 632 -14.17 -31.75 -8.93
C ARG A 632 -14.37 -30.35 -8.35
N ALA A 633 -13.64 -29.36 -8.87
CA ALA A 633 -13.82 -27.97 -8.49
C ALA A 633 -15.22 -27.44 -8.82
N LEU A 634 -15.80 -27.87 -9.96
CA LEU A 634 -17.17 -27.53 -10.31
C LEU A 634 -18.17 -28.18 -9.34
N GLU A 635 -17.96 -29.46 -8.99
CA GLU A 635 -18.79 -30.16 -8.00
C GLU A 635 -18.75 -29.48 -6.63
N ASP A 636 -17.56 -29.09 -6.14
CA ASP A 636 -17.40 -28.30 -4.91
C ASP A 636 -18.18 -26.99 -4.97
N THR A 637 -18.04 -26.28 -6.08
CA THR A 637 -18.74 -25.01 -6.29
C THR A 637 -20.25 -25.19 -6.24
N LEU A 638 -20.78 -26.21 -6.91
CA LEU A 638 -22.22 -26.51 -6.93
C LEU A 638 -22.74 -26.97 -5.57
N ARG A 639 -21.95 -27.70 -4.78
CA ARG A 639 -22.31 -28.08 -3.40
C ARG A 639 -22.53 -26.87 -2.50
N HIS A 640 -21.82 -25.77 -2.76
CA HIS A 640 -21.97 -24.51 -2.01
C HIS A 640 -23.05 -23.57 -2.58
N GLY A 641 -23.68 -23.94 -3.71
CA GLY A 641 -24.72 -23.18 -4.38
C GLY A 641 -24.17 -22.00 -5.19
N ILE A 642 -24.80 -21.75 -6.34
CA ILE A 642 -24.53 -20.58 -7.17
C ILE A 642 -25.12 -19.35 -6.47
N ARG A 643 -24.30 -18.31 -6.33
CA ARG A 643 -24.67 -17.04 -5.68
C ARG A 643 -24.04 -15.88 -6.45
N PRO A 644 -24.61 -14.67 -6.41
CA PRO A 644 -23.97 -13.48 -6.94
C PRO A 644 -22.56 -13.30 -6.36
N LEU A 645 -21.61 -12.81 -7.17
CA LEU A 645 -20.22 -12.60 -6.74
C LEU A 645 -20.15 -11.78 -5.44
N GLY A 646 -20.91 -10.70 -5.32
CA GLY A 646 -20.94 -9.83 -4.15
C GLY A 646 -21.49 -10.49 -2.87
N ALA A 647 -22.21 -11.62 -2.99
CA ALA A 647 -22.64 -12.42 -1.84
C ALA A 647 -21.50 -13.26 -1.24
N ILE A 648 -20.42 -13.46 -1.99
CA ILE A 648 -19.23 -14.22 -1.60
C ILE A 648 -17.95 -13.39 -1.63
N GLN A 649 -17.95 -12.21 -2.25
CA GLN A 649 -16.82 -11.30 -2.36
C GLN A 649 -17.15 -9.96 -1.74
N THR A 650 -16.49 -9.67 -0.62
CA THR A 650 -16.78 -8.48 0.18
C THR A 650 -15.52 -7.71 0.56
N LEU A 651 -15.66 -6.39 0.65
CA LEU A 651 -14.67 -5.46 1.18
C LEU A 651 -15.10 -4.99 2.57
N THR A 652 -14.20 -5.15 3.54
CA THR A 652 -14.32 -4.49 4.84
C THR A 652 -13.13 -3.57 5.02
N ILE A 653 -13.41 -2.29 5.26
CA ILE A 653 -12.41 -1.27 5.55
C ILE A 653 -12.50 -0.96 7.04
N ALA A 654 -11.40 -1.06 7.78
CA ALA A 654 -11.44 -0.88 9.23
C ALA A 654 -10.31 0.02 9.72
N HIS A 655 -10.63 0.94 10.62
CA HIS A 655 -9.63 1.67 11.39
C HIS A 655 -8.92 0.72 12.38
N PRO A 656 -7.63 0.88 12.68
CA PRO A 656 -6.93 0.01 13.65
C PRO A 656 -7.62 -0.13 15.01
N LEU A 657 -8.31 0.92 15.46
CA LEU A 657 -9.07 0.90 16.73
C LEU A 657 -10.35 0.04 16.68
N ALA A 658 -10.83 -0.35 15.49
CA ALA A 658 -12.02 -1.18 15.35
C ALA A 658 -11.85 -2.58 15.97
N GLN A 659 -10.61 -3.01 16.27
CA GLN A 659 -10.34 -4.23 17.01
C GLN A 659 -11.03 -4.27 18.39
N ALA A 660 -11.29 -3.10 18.99
CA ALA A 660 -12.13 -2.99 20.17
C ALA A 660 -13.60 -2.79 19.75
N GLY A 661 -14.39 -3.87 19.73
CA GLY A 661 -15.75 -3.86 19.19
C GLY A 661 -16.71 -2.81 19.81
N LEU A 662 -16.54 -2.45 21.08
CA LEU A 662 -17.31 -1.36 21.70
C LEU A 662 -16.96 0.02 21.11
N LEU A 663 -15.70 0.25 20.74
CA LEU A 663 -15.27 1.48 20.08
C LEU A 663 -15.74 1.52 18.63
N ASP A 664 -15.67 0.40 17.92
CA ASP A 664 -16.20 0.29 16.56
C ASP A 664 -17.71 0.60 16.52
N ALA A 665 -18.48 0.00 17.43
CA ALA A 665 -19.92 0.25 17.55
C ALA A 665 -20.25 1.70 17.92
N TRP A 666 -19.41 2.36 18.73
CA TRP A 666 -19.65 3.73 19.17
C TRP A 666 -19.25 4.78 18.13
N LEU A 667 -18.05 4.62 17.54
CA LEU A 667 -17.44 5.61 16.65
C LEU A 667 -17.62 5.28 15.17
N ASN A 668 -18.25 4.14 14.86
CA ASN A 668 -18.44 3.64 13.50
C ASN A 668 -17.09 3.60 12.75
N LEU A 669 -16.17 2.75 13.21
CA LEU A 669 -14.77 2.74 12.76
C LEU A 669 -14.51 1.86 11.53
N SER A 670 -15.52 1.07 11.14
CA SER A 670 -15.45 0.14 10.02
C SER A 670 -16.51 0.44 8.97
N ARG A 671 -16.23 0.05 7.73
CA ARG A 671 -17.16 0.08 6.60
C ARG A 671 -17.27 -1.31 6.01
N GLY A 672 -18.50 -1.72 5.72
CA GLY A 672 -18.82 -3.01 5.14
C GLY A 672 -19.26 -4.07 6.17
N PRO A 673 -19.35 -5.34 5.73
CA PRO A 673 -18.91 -5.85 4.43
C PRO A 673 -19.66 -5.24 3.24
N ILE A 674 -18.94 -4.68 2.28
CA ILE A 674 -19.45 -4.09 1.04
C ILE A 674 -19.32 -5.15 -0.08
N PRO A 675 -20.41 -5.55 -0.75
CA PRO A 675 -20.33 -6.39 -1.95
C PRO A 675 -19.51 -5.69 -3.04
N ILE A 676 -18.51 -6.37 -3.61
CA ILE A 676 -17.62 -5.76 -4.61
C ILE A 676 -17.33 -6.70 -5.78
N GLY A 677 -17.34 -6.14 -6.99
CA GLY A 677 -16.99 -6.82 -8.24
C GLY A 677 -15.48 -6.89 -8.48
N GLY A 678 -15.11 -7.27 -9.70
CA GLY A 678 -13.73 -7.36 -10.15
C GLY A 678 -13.01 -8.63 -9.71
N GLY A 679 -11.84 -8.84 -10.31
CA GLY A 679 -10.92 -9.92 -9.98
C GLY A 679 -9.53 -9.64 -10.51
N PRO A 680 -8.52 -10.50 -10.28
CA PRO A 680 -7.13 -10.20 -10.67
C PRO A 680 -6.88 -9.99 -12.19
N GLY A 681 -7.86 -10.32 -13.03
CA GLY A 681 -7.81 -10.14 -14.48
C GLY A 681 -8.55 -8.91 -15.02
N SER A 682 -9.22 -8.12 -14.17
CA SER A 682 -9.96 -6.91 -14.56
C SER A 682 -9.16 -5.64 -14.31
N LEU A 683 -9.44 -4.56 -15.07
CA LEU A 683 -8.78 -3.27 -14.87
C LEU A 683 -9.08 -2.70 -13.48
N ASN A 684 -10.37 -2.63 -13.12
CA ASN A 684 -10.79 -2.35 -11.75
C ASN A 684 -10.59 -3.62 -10.91
N VAL A 685 -9.37 -3.80 -10.43
CA VAL A 685 -8.92 -5.07 -9.84
C VAL A 685 -9.46 -5.23 -8.43
N THR A 686 -9.86 -6.46 -8.10
CA THR A 686 -10.09 -6.88 -6.72
C THR A 686 -9.22 -8.11 -6.45
N TYR A 687 -8.17 -7.94 -5.65
CA TYR A 687 -7.43 -9.06 -5.08
C TYR A 687 -8.07 -9.48 -3.77
N HIS A 688 -8.16 -10.78 -3.54
CA HIS A 688 -8.85 -11.34 -2.39
C HIS A 688 -8.11 -12.51 -1.76
N SER A 689 -8.33 -12.70 -0.47
CA SER A 689 -8.05 -13.98 0.20
C SER A 689 -9.29 -14.87 0.13
N PHE A 690 -9.12 -16.18 -0.01
CA PHE A 690 -10.22 -17.15 -0.01
C PHE A 690 -10.23 -18.01 1.26
N ASP A 691 -11.34 -17.96 2.00
CA ASP A 691 -11.65 -18.87 3.10
C ASP A 691 -12.58 -19.97 2.59
N ALA A 692 -12.02 -21.15 2.37
CA ALA A 692 -12.77 -22.29 1.83
C ALA A 692 -13.85 -22.82 2.79
N ALA A 693 -13.67 -22.66 4.12
CA ALA A 693 -14.64 -23.13 5.10
C ALA A 693 -15.89 -22.24 5.12
N ARG A 694 -15.71 -20.92 4.93
CA ARG A 694 -16.81 -19.95 4.85
C ARG A 694 -17.29 -19.71 3.42
N VAL A 695 -16.56 -20.18 2.42
CA VAL A 695 -16.79 -19.89 1.00
C VAL A 695 -16.86 -18.38 0.77
N GLN A 696 -15.87 -17.69 1.34
CA GLN A 696 -15.79 -16.23 1.36
C GLN A 696 -14.48 -15.76 0.73
N LEU A 697 -14.61 -14.87 -0.24
CA LEU A 697 -13.58 -14.04 -0.81
C LEU A 697 -13.58 -12.72 -0.04
N THR A 698 -12.49 -12.39 0.63
CA THR A 698 -12.32 -11.11 1.33
C THR A 698 -11.37 -10.25 0.52
N ALA A 699 -11.86 -9.14 -0.02
CA ALA A 699 -11.05 -8.19 -0.75
C ALA A 699 -9.94 -7.64 0.14
N ARG A 700 -8.73 -7.52 -0.42
CA ARG A 700 -7.50 -7.09 0.26
C ARG A 700 -6.83 -5.91 -0.42
N ALA A 701 -6.85 -5.89 -1.75
CA ALA A 701 -6.26 -4.82 -2.54
C ALA A 701 -7.10 -4.50 -3.76
N GLY A 702 -7.06 -3.25 -4.17
CA GLY A 702 -7.75 -2.67 -5.32
C GLY A 702 -7.34 -1.21 -5.45
N ALA A 703 -8.02 -0.41 -6.28
CA ALA A 703 -7.66 0.99 -6.47
C ALA A 703 -7.63 1.74 -5.13
N SER A 704 -6.55 2.47 -4.89
CA SER A 704 -6.32 3.22 -3.63
C SER A 704 -6.55 4.72 -3.78
N MET A 705 -6.50 5.19 -5.02
CA MET A 705 -6.99 6.48 -5.50
C MET A 705 -7.27 6.35 -6.99
N ARG A 706 -7.94 7.33 -7.58
CA ARG A 706 -8.11 7.45 -9.04
C ARG A 706 -7.96 8.90 -9.43
N PHE A 707 -7.20 9.18 -10.49
CA PHE A 707 -7.24 10.49 -11.14
C PHE A 707 -7.43 10.35 -12.65
N VAL A 708 -8.00 11.40 -13.25
CA VAL A 708 -8.03 11.63 -14.69
C VAL A 708 -7.65 13.08 -14.98
N MET A 709 -6.79 13.26 -15.96
CA MET A 709 -6.33 14.55 -16.47
C MET A 709 -6.66 14.66 -17.96
N ASP A 710 -7.30 15.77 -18.35
CA ASP A 710 -7.46 16.20 -19.74
C ASP A 710 -6.79 17.56 -19.90
N TRP A 711 -5.75 17.63 -20.73
CA TRP A 711 -4.97 18.86 -20.88
C TRP A 711 -5.71 20.01 -21.58
N SER A 712 -6.90 19.75 -22.14
CA SER A 712 -7.77 20.82 -22.65
C SER A 712 -8.32 21.70 -21.53
N ASP A 713 -8.50 21.16 -20.32
CA ASP A 713 -8.95 21.89 -19.13
C ASP A 713 -8.34 21.31 -17.84
N PRO A 714 -7.18 21.82 -17.39
CA PRO A 714 -6.56 21.39 -16.13
C PRO A 714 -7.38 21.68 -14.88
N ASP A 715 -8.38 22.56 -14.93
CA ASP A 715 -9.28 22.80 -13.81
C ASP A 715 -10.38 21.72 -13.70
N ALA A 716 -10.56 20.91 -14.75
CA ALA A 716 -11.40 19.72 -14.76
C ALA A 716 -10.66 18.45 -14.26
N PHE A 717 -9.41 18.56 -13.79
CA PHE A 717 -8.68 17.45 -13.19
C PHE A 717 -9.51 16.77 -12.09
N THR A 718 -9.61 15.45 -12.13
CA THR A 718 -10.38 14.69 -11.13
C THR A 718 -9.47 13.87 -10.25
N LEU A 719 -9.78 13.77 -8.96
CA LEU A 719 -9.05 12.94 -8.00
C LEU A 719 -9.98 12.44 -6.90
N ASN A 720 -10.10 11.12 -6.77
CA ASN A 720 -10.86 10.46 -5.72
C ASN A 720 -9.95 9.57 -4.87
N LEU A 721 -10.15 9.60 -3.55
CA LEU A 721 -9.58 8.65 -2.59
C LEU A 721 -10.59 7.54 -2.29
N THR A 722 -10.11 6.37 -1.84
CA THR A 722 -11.01 5.26 -1.44
C THR A 722 -11.92 5.62 -0.25
N LEU A 723 -11.41 6.42 0.67
CA LEU A 723 -12.13 6.97 1.82
C LEU A 723 -12.05 8.50 1.76
N GLY A 724 -12.00 9.21 2.88
CA GLY A 724 -11.75 10.65 2.89
C GLY A 724 -10.30 11.02 3.23
N GLN A 725 -10.09 12.32 3.43
CA GLN A 725 -8.80 12.95 3.73
C GLN A 725 -8.27 12.65 5.14
N SER A 726 -9.14 12.33 6.11
CA SER A 726 -8.83 12.34 7.54
C SER A 726 -8.71 10.93 8.13
N GLY A 727 -7.69 10.72 8.98
CA GLY A 727 -7.61 9.55 9.86
C GLY A 727 -8.40 9.68 11.16
N HIS A 728 -8.99 10.84 11.43
CA HIS A 728 -9.76 11.11 12.63
C HIS A 728 -11.22 10.61 12.50
N PRO A 729 -11.70 9.70 13.38
CA PRO A 729 -13.05 9.11 13.27
C PRO A 729 -14.24 10.08 13.30
N LEU A 730 -14.08 11.24 13.97
CA LEU A 730 -15.12 12.29 13.99
C LEU A 730 -14.97 13.35 12.91
N SER A 731 -14.02 13.21 11.99
CA SER A 731 -13.93 14.12 10.86
C SER A 731 -15.05 13.81 9.87
N GLU A 732 -15.65 14.85 9.30
CA GLU A 732 -16.59 14.66 8.18
C GLU A 732 -15.89 14.08 6.94
N HIS A 733 -14.58 14.28 6.82
CA HIS A 733 -13.75 13.75 5.73
C HIS A 733 -13.09 12.42 6.09
N PHE A 734 -13.70 11.59 6.96
CA PHE A 734 -13.18 10.25 7.27
C PHE A 734 -13.42 9.27 6.12
N ASP A 735 -14.63 9.29 5.53
CA ASP A 735 -15.09 8.35 4.52
C ASP A 735 -16.04 8.99 3.48
N ASP A 736 -16.09 10.31 3.39
CA ASP A 736 -17.03 11.07 2.56
C ASP A 736 -16.89 10.83 1.04
N GLN A 737 -15.74 10.31 0.57
CA GLN A 737 -15.56 9.95 -0.84
C GLN A 737 -15.83 8.46 -1.13
N LEU A 738 -16.15 7.63 -0.13
CA LEU A 738 -16.29 6.17 -0.32
C LEU A 738 -17.39 5.82 -1.32
N GLU A 739 -18.54 6.49 -1.26
CA GLU A 739 -19.65 6.25 -2.20
C GLU A 739 -19.27 6.62 -3.63
N ASP A 740 -18.69 7.80 -3.82
CA ASP A 740 -18.17 8.26 -5.11
C ASP A 740 -17.13 7.29 -5.67
N PHE A 741 -16.23 6.82 -4.80
CA PHE A 741 -15.18 5.88 -5.17
C PHE A 741 -15.70 4.51 -5.61
N LEU A 742 -16.74 3.99 -4.94
CA LEU A 742 -17.37 2.71 -5.28
C LEU A 742 -18.20 2.80 -6.56
N THR A 743 -18.83 3.96 -6.80
CA THR A 743 -19.67 4.20 -7.98
C THR A 743 -18.88 4.70 -9.19
N GLY A 744 -17.62 5.12 -9.00
CA GLY A 744 -16.80 5.72 -10.04
C GLY A 744 -17.19 7.17 -10.35
N THR A 745 -17.86 7.85 -9.42
CA THR A 745 -18.25 9.26 -9.57
C THR A 745 -17.02 10.15 -9.38
N PRO A 746 -16.61 10.93 -10.40
CA PRO A 746 -15.41 11.75 -10.30
C PRO A 746 -15.59 12.95 -9.37
N TRP A 747 -14.53 13.29 -8.63
CA TRP A 747 -14.44 14.54 -7.86
C TRP A 747 -13.46 15.50 -8.52
N THR A 748 -13.91 16.71 -8.88
CA THR A 748 -13.07 17.73 -9.54
C THR A 748 -12.21 18.48 -8.54
N VAL A 749 -10.93 18.67 -8.88
CA VAL A 749 -9.85 19.16 -8.03
C VAL A 749 -9.11 20.24 -8.83
N PRO A 750 -9.66 21.48 -8.92
CA PRO A 750 -9.16 22.53 -9.82
C PRO A 750 -7.75 23.00 -9.43
N PHE A 751 -7.03 23.57 -10.41
CA PHE A 751 -5.65 23.99 -10.27
C PHE A 751 -5.50 25.50 -10.15
N ASP A 752 -6.19 26.27 -11.00
CA ASP A 752 -6.18 27.72 -10.96
C ASP A 752 -6.73 28.25 -9.63
N ARG A 753 -6.05 29.26 -9.09
CA ARG A 753 -6.38 29.81 -7.78
C ARG A 753 -7.79 30.40 -7.71
N ALA A 754 -8.28 31.00 -8.80
CA ALA A 754 -9.62 31.56 -8.84
C ALA A 754 -10.68 30.45 -8.86
N GLU A 755 -10.46 29.36 -9.60
CA GLU A 755 -11.36 28.20 -9.59
C GLU A 755 -11.33 27.47 -8.25
N VAL A 756 -10.16 27.32 -7.62
CA VAL A 756 -10.04 26.84 -6.24
C VAL A 756 -10.88 27.68 -5.28
N ALA A 757 -10.78 29.02 -5.38
CA ALA A 757 -11.54 29.91 -4.51
C ALA A 757 -13.06 29.80 -4.71
N ARG A 758 -13.53 29.47 -5.92
CA ARG A 758 -14.97 29.22 -6.19
C ARG A 758 -15.49 27.93 -5.56
N HIS A 759 -14.62 26.93 -5.42
CA HIS A 759 -14.95 25.63 -4.83
C HIS A 759 -14.56 25.53 -3.35
N ALA A 760 -14.10 26.63 -2.75
CA ALA A 760 -13.68 26.68 -1.36
C ALA A 760 -14.87 26.43 -0.41
N ALA A 761 -14.72 25.45 0.47
CA ALA A 761 -15.64 25.20 1.57
C ALA A 761 -15.20 25.91 2.86
N SER A 762 -13.88 25.95 3.11
CA SER A 762 -13.29 26.62 4.27
C SER A 762 -11.88 27.16 3.96
N SER A 763 -11.39 28.05 4.82
CA SER A 763 -10.06 28.65 4.67
C SER A 763 -9.38 28.85 6.01
N LEU A 764 -8.12 28.47 6.08
CA LEU A 764 -7.24 28.56 7.23
C LEU A 764 -6.04 29.44 6.91
N ARG A 765 -5.64 30.30 7.86
CA ARG A 765 -4.42 31.09 7.79
C ARG A 765 -3.42 30.64 8.84
N LEU A 766 -2.17 30.45 8.46
CA LEU A 766 -1.07 30.05 9.33
C LEU A 766 -0.10 31.22 9.49
N GLU A 767 0.17 31.63 10.74
CA GLU A 767 1.02 32.79 11.08
C GLU A 767 2.10 32.50 12.13
#